data_AF-A0A9D6DIZ3-F1
#
_entry.id   AF-A0A9D6DIZ3-F1
#
_cell.length_a   1.000
_cell.length_b   1.000
_cell.length_c   1.000
_cell.angle_alpha   90.00
_cell.angle_beta   90.00
_cell.angle_gamma   90.00
#
_symmetry.space_group_name_H-M   'P 1'
#
loop_
_entity.id
_entity.type
_entity.pdbx_description
1 polymer ?
#
loop_
_entity_poly.entity_id
_entity_poly.type
_entity_poly.pdbx_seq_one_letter_code
_entity_poly.pdbx_strand_id
1 'polypeptide(L)'
;MQIRFWGTRGSIAAPGPNTARYGGNTSCVELRAPDGTLIVLDCGTGARELGLHLTRMANGPVRLYLFIGHTHWDHIQGFPFFVPAFLPSAELNIYAPLGFQRGLEEAMAGQMEYSYFPVKLRELRSRIHFTELDEGFFRVGDVLVETQYLNHTAPTIAYRMSCGGATIAYVTDHEPFWSAPGRPSQHPGDERHIEFLKGADLVIHDAQYTEEEYRSKIGWGHSSIDYAVDVAAAAGVERLVLFHHDPTHDDVAMDRIQEAARARARGGLDVLAAMEGVELAVRGTGGAPAVGEATALQHRPIAGGRVLVVSANETEVTAIEEVLAEDGLALLRLADMRAALTRGAELMPDLAIVDRELLDGDGGSALEAFRAALGRRNFPVVVLADTSVPADVVARGAASSTDYLPKPFSPPMLRARVRAWLARTLMAFDTRATELAGTVASRDGGQPTPVPPDARGRYVALLAQVPLFRSLSPEHRELLIAQASDQVFPAGHVIIRQGEPPNRLFVILGGRVRVLESAADSPAELLLGELGEGEILGELGVLRNQMRSATVVAVERTHCLVLHHGDFLRALQTSTDLAVSLLRMLAGRLYEADRRLSRYAPDPVTGLPSRRAFYDQYRRLAAVARRRKNGVLLLVFDVRELKAINDRYGYAVGDDVLRTVADALIEATRTTDLVARHGGDEFAVFLPDVGPSDVDGVLARARECVADLSAKRGLPLVPECDVGVASSLSAPETADDLLREADQDMNRRKAGG
;
A
#
# COMPACT_ATOMS: atom_id res chain seq x y z
N MET A 1 27.38 -9.22 -11.94
CA MET A 1 26.00 -9.35 -12.48
C MET A 1 26.03 -9.11 -13.97
N GLN A 2 25.02 -9.56 -14.71
CA GLN A 2 24.81 -9.22 -16.12
C GLN A 2 23.54 -8.39 -16.28
N ILE A 3 23.61 -7.32 -17.05
CA ILE A 3 22.51 -6.40 -17.36
C ILE A 3 22.24 -6.43 -18.85
N ARG A 4 20.97 -6.46 -19.24
CA ARG A 4 20.56 -6.33 -20.65
C ARG A 4 19.36 -5.41 -20.79
N PHE A 5 19.43 -4.50 -21.75
CA PHE A 5 18.36 -3.55 -22.02
C PHE A 5 17.41 -4.09 -23.09
N TRP A 6 16.12 -4.15 -22.78
CA TRP A 6 15.06 -4.60 -23.68
C TRP A 6 14.13 -3.46 -24.12
N GLY A 7 14.11 -2.36 -23.36
CA GLY A 7 13.54 -1.09 -23.74
C GLY A 7 14.18 0.03 -22.92
N THR A 8 14.27 1.22 -23.51
CA THR A 8 15.13 2.33 -23.03
C THR A 8 14.42 3.67 -22.96
N ARG A 9 13.21 3.79 -23.51
CA ARG A 9 12.45 5.04 -23.58
C ARG A 9 11.47 5.21 -22.44
N GLY A 10 11.24 6.46 -22.04
CA GLY A 10 10.16 6.84 -21.14
C GLY A 10 8.88 7.22 -21.89
N SER A 11 7.82 7.47 -21.15
CA SER A 11 6.50 7.96 -21.58
C SER A 11 5.72 7.04 -22.54
N ILE A 12 6.21 6.79 -23.75
CA ILE A 12 5.57 5.93 -24.76
C ILE A 12 6.60 5.24 -25.65
N ALA A 13 6.20 4.12 -26.27
CA ALA A 13 7.02 3.48 -27.28
C ALA A 13 7.12 4.36 -28.54
N ALA A 14 8.33 4.51 -29.08
CA ALA A 14 8.63 5.26 -30.30
C ALA A 14 9.47 4.44 -31.29
N PRO A 15 9.01 3.25 -31.75
CA PRO A 15 9.74 2.45 -32.72
C PRO A 15 9.72 3.13 -34.10
N GLY A 16 10.88 3.27 -34.72
CA GLY A 16 11.00 3.81 -36.08
C GLY A 16 12.43 3.73 -36.63
N PRO A 17 12.62 4.00 -37.93
CA PRO A 17 13.95 4.00 -38.55
C PRO A 17 14.95 4.94 -37.90
N ASN A 18 14.45 6.03 -37.30
CA ASN A 18 15.26 7.06 -36.65
C ASN A 18 15.56 6.76 -35.18
N THR A 19 15.03 5.68 -34.62
CA THR A 19 15.19 5.29 -33.20
C THR A 19 15.74 3.87 -33.06
N ALA A 20 16.14 3.25 -34.18
CA ALA A 20 16.49 1.84 -34.25
C ALA A 20 17.81 1.52 -33.53
N ARG A 21 18.74 2.47 -33.39
CA ARG A 21 20.02 2.26 -32.71
C ARG A 21 19.88 2.28 -31.20
N TYR A 22 19.18 3.27 -30.64
CA TYR A 22 18.98 3.38 -29.19
C TYR A 22 17.78 2.58 -28.68
N GLY A 23 16.87 2.20 -29.57
CA GLY A 23 15.65 1.47 -29.24
C GLY A 23 14.41 2.37 -29.25
N GLY A 24 13.25 1.74 -29.40
CA GLY A 24 11.93 2.38 -29.41
C GLY A 24 10.97 1.83 -28.37
N ASN A 25 11.33 0.77 -27.66
CA ASN A 25 10.56 0.18 -26.60
C ASN A 25 10.74 0.95 -25.28
N THR A 26 9.69 0.93 -24.46
CA THR A 26 9.73 1.55 -23.13
C THR A 26 10.40 0.64 -22.11
N SER A 27 10.82 1.24 -21.00
CA SER A 27 11.58 0.68 -19.88
C SER A 27 11.38 -0.81 -19.63
N CYS A 28 12.43 -1.58 -19.89
CA CYS A 28 12.53 -2.98 -19.47
C CYS A 28 14.00 -3.38 -19.44
N VAL A 29 14.50 -3.76 -18.27
CA VAL A 29 15.90 -4.15 -18.07
C VAL A 29 15.95 -5.52 -17.39
N GLU A 30 16.73 -6.43 -17.96
CA GLU A 30 17.01 -7.73 -17.39
C GLU A 30 18.30 -7.68 -16.56
N LEU A 31 18.25 -8.20 -15.33
CA LEU A 31 19.41 -8.40 -14.47
C LEU A 31 19.52 -9.87 -14.10
N ARG A 32 20.69 -10.46 -14.37
CA ARG A 32 21.04 -11.82 -13.92
C ARG A 32 22.14 -11.78 -12.88
N ALA A 33 21.84 -12.30 -11.69
CA ALA A 33 22.81 -12.45 -10.62
C ALA A 33 23.62 -13.75 -10.78
N PRO A 34 24.79 -13.87 -10.13
CA PRO A 34 25.68 -15.03 -10.28
C PRO A 34 25.06 -16.37 -9.86
N ASP A 35 24.12 -16.36 -8.91
CA ASP A 35 23.38 -17.53 -8.41
C ASP A 35 22.26 -17.98 -9.37
N GLY A 36 22.07 -17.29 -10.49
CA GLY A 36 21.00 -17.55 -11.45
C GLY A 36 19.70 -16.79 -11.19
N THR A 37 19.63 -15.98 -10.13
CA THR A 37 18.47 -15.13 -9.85
C THR A 37 18.21 -14.18 -11.04
N LEU A 38 16.99 -14.26 -11.58
CA LEU A 38 16.52 -13.45 -12.70
C LEU A 38 15.63 -12.33 -12.19
N ILE A 39 16.10 -11.11 -12.35
CA ILE A 39 15.41 -9.87 -12.01
C ILE A 39 15.04 -9.15 -13.30
N VAL A 40 13.84 -8.59 -13.34
CA VAL A 40 13.36 -7.69 -14.39
C VAL A 40 13.02 -6.36 -13.74
N LEU A 41 13.60 -5.26 -14.23
CA LEU A 41 13.32 -3.90 -13.80
C LEU A 41 12.42 -3.27 -14.85
N ASP A 42 11.21 -2.92 -14.43
CA ASP A 42 10.06 -2.49 -15.23
C ASP A 42 9.61 -3.49 -16.31
N CYS A 43 8.33 -3.38 -16.65
CA CYS A 43 7.61 -4.23 -17.59
C CYS A 43 6.98 -3.39 -18.72
N GLY A 44 7.73 -2.40 -19.22
CA GLY A 44 7.38 -1.63 -20.40
C GLY A 44 7.32 -2.48 -21.67
N THR A 45 7.10 -1.87 -22.83
CA THR A 45 6.90 -2.60 -24.09
C THR A 45 8.07 -3.52 -24.47
N GLY A 46 9.28 -3.23 -23.97
CA GLY A 46 10.46 -4.10 -24.11
C GLY A 46 10.27 -5.50 -23.49
N ALA A 47 9.37 -5.63 -22.51
CA ALA A 47 9.05 -6.90 -21.88
C ALA A 47 8.57 -7.95 -22.87
N ARG A 48 7.91 -7.55 -23.97
CA ARG A 48 7.48 -8.50 -25.01
C ARG A 48 8.66 -9.28 -25.58
N GLU A 49 9.73 -8.59 -25.97
CA GLU A 49 10.91 -9.22 -26.55
C GLU A 49 11.68 -10.04 -25.51
N LEU A 50 11.79 -9.53 -24.28
CA LEU A 50 12.34 -10.28 -23.15
C LEU A 50 11.56 -11.59 -22.92
N GLY A 51 10.23 -11.53 -22.87
CA GLY A 51 9.38 -12.71 -22.64
C GLY A 51 9.54 -13.77 -23.73
N LEU A 52 9.67 -13.35 -24.99
CA LEU A 52 9.98 -14.26 -26.10
C LEU A 52 11.40 -14.86 -25.97
N HIS A 53 12.38 -14.07 -25.56
CA HIS A 53 13.74 -14.54 -25.33
C HIS A 53 13.81 -15.56 -24.20
N LEU A 54 13.23 -15.25 -23.03
CA LEU A 54 13.17 -16.16 -21.88
C LEU A 54 12.52 -17.49 -22.25
N THR A 55 11.40 -17.45 -22.99
CA THR A 55 10.69 -18.65 -23.43
C THR A 55 11.54 -19.53 -24.35
N ARG A 56 12.32 -18.93 -25.26
CA ARG A 56 13.23 -19.68 -26.14
C ARG A 56 14.41 -20.31 -25.40
N MET A 57 14.87 -19.65 -24.35
CA MET A 57 16.03 -20.09 -23.55
C MET A 57 15.65 -21.03 -22.40
N ALA A 58 14.38 -21.12 -22.03
CA ALA A 58 13.91 -21.88 -20.88
C ALA A 58 14.02 -23.40 -21.12
N ASN A 59 14.78 -24.08 -20.26
CA ASN A 59 14.85 -25.54 -20.18
C ASN A 59 14.12 -26.09 -18.95
N GLY A 60 13.15 -25.34 -18.40
CA GLY A 60 12.42 -25.69 -17.18
C GLY A 60 11.50 -24.57 -16.70
N PRO A 61 10.96 -24.68 -15.46
CA PRO A 61 10.17 -23.64 -14.82
C PRO A 61 10.90 -22.29 -14.79
N VAL A 62 10.19 -21.20 -15.09
CA VAL A 62 10.75 -19.85 -15.09
C VAL A 62 10.35 -19.15 -13.80
N ARG A 63 11.31 -18.90 -12.93
CA ARG A 63 11.11 -18.05 -11.74
C ARG A 63 11.77 -16.71 -11.96
N LEU A 64 11.03 -15.63 -11.80
CA LEU A 64 11.56 -14.27 -11.95
C LEU A 64 10.98 -13.32 -10.91
N TYR A 65 11.74 -12.25 -10.67
CA TYR A 65 11.39 -11.17 -9.75
C TYR A 65 11.29 -9.88 -10.56
N LEU A 66 10.06 -9.40 -10.73
CA LEU A 66 9.75 -8.20 -11.51
C LEU A 66 9.60 -7.01 -10.56
N PHE A 67 10.46 -6.02 -10.69
CA PHE A 67 10.47 -4.80 -9.89
C PHE A 67 10.01 -3.63 -10.74
N ILE A 68 8.91 -3.00 -10.35
CA ILE A 68 8.26 -1.92 -11.08
C ILE A 68 8.47 -0.63 -10.28
N GLY A 69 9.17 0.35 -10.85
CA GLY A 69 9.49 1.61 -10.15
C GLY A 69 8.23 2.36 -9.72
N HIS A 70 7.23 2.41 -10.61
CA HIS A 70 5.85 2.86 -10.37
C HIS A 70 4.95 2.43 -11.53
N THR A 71 3.62 2.64 -11.44
CA THR A 71 2.64 2.03 -12.34
C THR A 71 2.16 2.91 -13.51
N HIS A 72 2.96 3.91 -13.94
CA HIS A 72 2.68 4.57 -15.22
C HIS A 72 2.88 3.61 -16.41
N TRP A 73 2.22 3.93 -17.52
CA TRP A 73 2.03 3.01 -18.65
C TRP A 73 3.34 2.48 -19.23
N ASP A 74 4.33 3.34 -19.43
CA ASP A 74 5.66 3.00 -19.93
C ASP A 74 6.40 1.95 -19.09
N HIS A 75 6.04 1.76 -17.82
CA HIS A 75 6.62 0.75 -16.94
C HIS A 75 5.82 -0.56 -16.87
N ILE A 76 4.57 -0.61 -17.37
CA ILE A 76 3.69 -1.78 -17.20
C ILE A 76 3.02 -2.28 -18.49
N GLN A 77 3.05 -1.49 -19.57
CA GLN A 77 2.33 -1.74 -20.82
C GLN A 77 2.74 -3.05 -21.52
N GLY A 78 3.95 -3.55 -21.27
CA GLY A 78 4.41 -4.81 -21.83
C GLY A 78 3.88 -6.05 -21.11
N PHE A 79 3.37 -5.91 -19.88
CA PHE A 79 2.93 -7.05 -19.07
C PHE A 79 1.85 -7.92 -19.74
N PRO A 80 0.79 -7.37 -20.39
CA PRO A 80 -0.19 -8.17 -21.12
C PRO A 80 0.41 -8.98 -22.28
N PHE A 81 1.62 -8.63 -22.75
CA PHE A 81 2.35 -9.31 -23.82
C PHE A 81 3.57 -10.08 -23.30
N PHE A 82 3.74 -10.16 -21.98
CA PHE A 82 4.86 -10.85 -21.35
C PHE A 82 4.57 -12.35 -21.27
N VAL A 83 5.01 -13.10 -22.29
CA VAL A 83 4.74 -14.54 -22.46
C VAL A 83 4.89 -15.37 -21.18
N PRO A 84 5.93 -15.18 -20.32
CA PRO A 84 6.04 -15.92 -19.06
C PRO A 84 4.79 -15.83 -18.17
N ALA A 85 4.07 -14.71 -18.16
CA ALA A 85 2.84 -14.55 -17.37
C ALA A 85 1.72 -15.52 -17.80
N PHE A 86 1.76 -16.07 -19.02
CA PHE A 86 0.77 -17.01 -19.55
C PHE A 86 1.17 -18.47 -19.36
N LEU A 87 2.39 -18.75 -18.90
CA LEU A 87 2.91 -20.11 -18.79
C LEU A 87 2.62 -20.70 -17.41
N PRO A 88 2.02 -21.91 -17.31
CA PRO A 88 1.75 -22.55 -16.03
C PRO A 88 3.01 -22.97 -15.26
N SER A 89 4.14 -23.06 -15.94
CA SER A 89 5.45 -23.37 -15.37
C SER A 89 6.19 -22.12 -14.87
N ALA A 90 5.59 -20.93 -14.95
CA ALA A 90 6.21 -19.70 -14.51
C ALA A 90 5.72 -19.24 -13.13
N GLU A 91 6.64 -18.69 -12.34
CA GLU A 91 6.39 -18.00 -11.08
C GLU A 91 6.94 -16.57 -11.18
N LEU A 92 6.06 -15.59 -11.04
CA LEU A 92 6.36 -14.17 -11.15
C LEU A 92 6.15 -13.53 -9.77
N ASN A 93 7.22 -13.00 -9.19
CA ASN A 93 7.17 -12.24 -7.94
C ASN A 93 7.28 -10.76 -8.30
N ILE A 94 6.17 -10.02 -8.22
CA ILE A 94 6.05 -8.65 -8.70
C ILE A 94 6.08 -7.68 -7.52
N TYR A 95 7.03 -6.76 -7.56
CA TYR A 95 7.27 -5.75 -6.55
C TYR A 95 7.03 -4.35 -7.12
N ALA A 96 6.40 -3.47 -6.35
CA ALA A 96 6.20 -2.06 -6.72
C ALA A 96 5.97 -1.22 -5.47
N PRO A 97 6.08 0.12 -5.50
CA PRO A 97 5.66 0.95 -4.37
C PRO A 97 4.17 0.75 -4.05
N LEU A 98 3.81 0.96 -2.78
CA LEU A 98 2.42 1.00 -2.34
C LEU A 98 1.61 2.02 -3.17
N GLY A 99 0.57 1.53 -3.83
CA GLY A 99 -0.18 2.30 -4.82
C GLY A 99 -0.89 3.54 -4.27
N PHE A 100 -1.26 4.44 -5.18
CA PHE A 100 -1.90 5.72 -4.87
C PHE A 100 -3.40 5.59 -4.57
N GLN A 101 -4.16 4.93 -5.46
CA GLN A 101 -5.63 4.73 -5.32
C GLN A 101 -6.05 3.26 -5.26
N ARG A 102 -5.23 2.39 -5.82
CA ARG A 102 -5.48 0.97 -6.02
C ARG A 102 -4.20 0.22 -5.67
N GLY A 103 -4.33 -1.00 -5.17
CA GLY A 103 -3.18 -1.85 -4.91
C GLY A 103 -2.46 -2.21 -6.21
N LEU A 104 -1.21 -2.64 -6.10
CA LEU A 104 -0.40 -3.08 -7.24
C LEU A 104 -1.14 -4.08 -8.15
N GLU A 105 -1.79 -5.09 -7.57
CA GLU A 105 -2.57 -6.10 -8.30
C GLU A 105 -3.70 -5.46 -9.13
N GLU A 106 -4.43 -4.51 -8.55
CA GLU A 106 -5.53 -3.82 -9.22
C GLU A 106 -5.04 -2.91 -10.35
N ALA A 107 -3.89 -2.26 -10.18
CA ALA A 107 -3.25 -1.47 -11.24
C ALA A 107 -2.86 -2.35 -12.44
N MET A 108 -2.25 -3.51 -12.15
CA MET A 108 -1.87 -4.49 -13.17
C MET A 108 -3.10 -5.13 -13.84
N ALA A 109 -4.16 -5.39 -13.08
CA ALA A 109 -5.43 -5.90 -13.61
C ALA A 109 -6.17 -4.88 -14.49
N GLY A 110 -6.05 -3.58 -14.18
CA GLY A 110 -6.76 -2.51 -14.90
C GLY A 110 -6.42 -2.42 -16.39
N GLN A 111 -5.15 -2.59 -16.75
CA GLN A 111 -4.74 -2.64 -18.18
C GLN A 111 -5.17 -3.94 -18.88
N MET A 112 -5.60 -4.94 -18.12
CA MET A 112 -6.12 -6.22 -18.61
C MET A 112 -7.65 -6.31 -18.51
N GLU A 113 -8.33 -5.17 -18.36
CA GLU A 113 -9.78 -5.13 -18.50
C GLU A 113 -10.19 -5.49 -19.95
N TYR A 114 -11.30 -6.23 -20.08
CA TYR A 114 -11.76 -6.79 -21.36
C TYR A 114 -11.94 -5.73 -22.48
N SER A 115 -12.22 -4.49 -22.09
CA SER A 115 -12.34 -3.35 -23.01
C SER A 115 -11.03 -3.02 -23.75
N TYR A 116 -9.88 -3.32 -23.15
CA TYR A 116 -8.55 -2.99 -23.67
C TYR A 116 -7.76 -4.24 -24.05
N PHE A 117 -8.00 -5.36 -23.39
CA PHE A 117 -7.25 -6.60 -23.60
C PHE A 117 -8.13 -7.84 -23.37
N PRO A 118 -8.05 -8.89 -24.23
CA PRO A 118 -9.02 -9.98 -24.23
C PRO A 118 -8.86 -11.00 -23.09
N VAL A 119 -7.80 -10.91 -22.28
CA VAL A 119 -7.50 -11.86 -21.19
C VAL A 119 -7.34 -11.09 -19.89
N LYS A 120 -8.11 -11.43 -18.85
CA LYS A 120 -7.98 -10.81 -17.53
C LYS A 120 -6.79 -11.38 -16.76
N LEU A 121 -6.29 -10.61 -15.79
CA LEU A 121 -5.20 -11.03 -14.91
C LEU A 121 -5.46 -12.40 -14.25
N ARG A 122 -6.70 -12.65 -13.79
CA ARG A 122 -7.11 -13.92 -13.17
C ARG A 122 -7.15 -15.14 -14.11
N GLU A 123 -7.10 -14.91 -15.42
CA GLU A 123 -7.09 -15.96 -16.44
C GLU A 123 -5.66 -16.39 -16.81
N LEU A 124 -4.65 -15.69 -16.28
CA LEU A 124 -3.25 -16.06 -16.43
C LEU A 124 -2.97 -17.36 -15.69
N ARG A 125 -2.17 -18.23 -16.33
CA ARG A 125 -1.87 -19.58 -15.81
C ARG A 125 -0.63 -19.63 -14.92
N SER A 126 0.19 -18.58 -14.92
CA SER A 126 1.37 -18.51 -14.06
C SER A 126 1.00 -18.27 -12.60
N ARG A 127 1.93 -18.55 -11.68
CA ARG A 127 1.80 -18.16 -10.29
C ARG A 127 2.31 -16.74 -10.13
N ILE A 128 1.45 -15.81 -9.75
CA ILE A 128 1.81 -14.40 -9.62
C ILE A 128 1.64 -13.98 -8.16
N HIS A 129 2.68 -13.40 -7.59
CA HIS A 129 2.70 -12.85 -6.25
C HIS A 129 2.92 -11.34 -6.34
N PHE A 130 2.02 -10.55 -5.78
CA PHE A 130 2.18 -9.11 -5.68
C PHE A 130 2.72 -8.74 -4.30
N THR A 131 3.72 -7.88 -4.25
CA THR A 131 4.31 -7.37 -3.00
C THR A 131 4.54 -5.88 -3.13
N GLU A 132 3.88 -5.11 -2.27
CA GLU A 132 4.08 -3.67 -2.25
C GLU A 132 5.29 -3.33 -1.37
N LEU A 133 6.03 -2.29 -1.74
CA LEU A 133 7.28 -1.90 -1.11
C LEU A 133 7.21 -0.50 -0.52
N ASP A 134 7.93 -0.34 0.59
CA ASP A 134 8.32 0.94 1.20
C ASP A 134 9.86 1.10 1.10
N GLU A 135 10.41 2.20 1.64
CA GLU A 135 11.85 2.37 1.78
C GLU A 135 12.45 1.41 2.81
N GLY A 136 13.60 0.84 2.47
CA GLY A 136 14.30 -0.11 3.33
C GLY A 136 15.13 -1.07 2.52
N PHE A 137 15.26 -2.31 3.00
CA PHE A 137 16.00 -3.35 2.31
C PHE A 137 15.42 -4.75 2.55
N PHE A 138 15.69 -5.67 1.62
CA PHE A 138 15.35 -7.08 1.71
C PHE A 138 16.22 -7.91 0.73
N ARG A 139 16.07 -9.24 0.73
CA ARG A 139 16.80 -10.12 -0.19
C ARG A 139 15.88 -10.87 -1.14
N VAL A 140 16.38 -11.05 -2.35
CA VAL A 140 15.82 -11.91 -3.38
C VAL A 140 16.95 -12.77 -3.94
N GLY A 141 16.91 -14.07 -3.67
CA GLY A 141 18.08 -14.93 -3.86
C GLY A 141 19.30 -14.36 -3.13
N ASP A 142 20.44 -14.27 -3.84
CA ASP A 142 21.65 -13.65 -3.31
C ASP A 142 21.74 -12.12 -3.49
N VAL A 143 20.71 -11.49 -4.06
CA VAL A 143 20.67 -10.05 -4.29
C VAL A 143 20.08 -9.34 -3.07
N LEU A 144 20.86 -8.44 -2.47
CA LEU A 144 20.34 -7.44 -1.54
C LEU A 144 19.69 -6.32 -2.35
N VAL A 145 18.43 -6.04 -2.09
CA VAL A 145 17.68 -4.94 -2.70
C VAL A 145 17.43 -3.89 -1.63
N GLU A 146 17.89 -2.67 -1.88
CA GLU A 146 17.63 -1.46 -1.10
C GLU A 146 16.70 -0.55 -1.90
N THR A 147 15.71 0.06 -1.23
CA THR A 147 14.66 0.87 -1.85
C THR A 147 14.68 2.30 -1.33
N GLN A 148 14.49 3.28 -2.23
CA GLN A 148 14.37 4.70 -1.89
C GLN A 148 13.24 5.36 -2.69
N TYR A 149 12.37 6.15 -2.05
CA TYR A 149 11.39 6.96 -2.77
C TYR A 149 12.07 8.06 -3.55
N LEU A 150 11.67 8.20 -4.81
CA LEU A 150 12.12 9.23 -5.73
C LEU A 150 11.22 10.47 -5.70
N ASN A 151 11.76 11.53 -6.26
CA ASN A 151 11.03 12.77 -6.52
C ASN A 151 10.25 12.64 -7.84
N HIS A 152 9.00 12.20 -7.77
CA HIS A 152 8.13 12.00 -8.92
C HIS A 152 6.68 12.41 -8.63
N THR A 153 5.86 12.52 -9.67
CA THR A 153 4.43 12.89 -9.56
C THR A 153 3.54 11.80 -8.94
N ALA A 154 4.04 10.56 -8.88
CA ALA A 154 3.42 9.40 -8.26
C ALA A 154 4.40 8.72 -7.28
N PRO A 155 3.93 7.89 -6.32
CA PRO A 155 4.80 7.08 -5.48
C PRO A 155 5.72 6.22 -6.35
N THR A 156 7.02 6.52 -6.30
CA THR A 156 8.04 5.94 -7.18
C THR A 156 9.24 5.54 -6.36
N ILE A 157 9.75 4.33 -6.55
CA ILE A 157 10.89 3.80 -5.80
C ILE A 157 12.04 3.45 -6.75
N ALA A 158 13.25 3.83 -6.37
CA ALA A 158 14.50 3.34 -6.93
C ALA A 158 14.94 2.04 -6.27
N TYR A 159 15.71 1.23 -7.00
CA TYR A 159 16.28 -0.01 -6.51
C TYR A 159 17.81 0.02 -6.56
N ARG A 160 18.46 -0.22 -5.43
CA ARG A 160 19.90 -0.46 -5.34
C ARG A 160 20.14 -1.92 -5.01
N MET A 161 20.78 -2.63 -5.94
CA MET A 161 20.92 -4.07 -5.95
C MET A 161 22.38 -4.47 -5.81
N SER A 162 22.71 -5.24 -4.76
CA SER A 162 24.08 -5.64 -4.44
C SER A 162 24.23 -7.16 -4.35
N CYS A 163 25.20 -7.74 -5.05
CA CYS A 163 25.51 -9.18 -5.05
C CYS A 163 26.91 -9.44 -5.58
N GLY A 164 27.65 -10.35 -4.93
CA GLY A 164 28.97 -10.78 -5.42
C GLY A 164 29.98 -9.62 -5.54
N GLY A 165 29.86 -8.63 -4.66
CA GLY A 165 30.69 -7.43 -4.63
C GLY A 165 30.37 -6.36 -5.67
N ALA A 166 29.41 -6.61 -6.57
CA ALA A 166 28.88 -5.63 -7.51
C ALA A 166 27.60 -4.96 -6.98
N THR A 167 27.47 -3.65 -7.19
CA THR A 167 26.31 -2.83 -6.83
C THR A 167 25.79 -2.05 -8.04
N ILE A 168 24.49 -2.15 -8.28
CA ILE A 168 23.78 -1.50 -9.38
C ILE A 168 22.64 -0.67 -8.80
N ALA A 169 22.49 0.59 -9.21
CA ALA A 169 21.31 1.38 -8.89
C ALA A 169 20.45 1.62 -10.14
N TYR A 170 19.16 1.31 -10.05
CA TYR A 170 18.15 1.60 -11.05
C TYR A 170 17.24 2.71 -10.54
N VAL A 171 17.32 3.87 -11.18
CA VAL A 171 16.68 5.12 -10.77
C VAL A 171 16.02 5.75 -12.00
N THR A 172 14.78 5.41 -12.27
CA THR A 172 13.99 6.06 -13.33
C THR A 172 12.97 7.02 -12.72
N ASP A 173 12.50 8.01 -13.49
CA ASP A 173 11.43 8.91 -13.05
C ASP A 173 11.80 9.70 -11.79
N HIS A 174 13.03 10.18 -11.75
CA HIS A 174 13.49 11.06 -10.70
C HIS A 174 13.64 12.47 -11.25
N GLU A 175 13.07 13.45 -10.58
CA GLU A 175 13.33 14.86 -10.81
C GLU A 175 14.34 15.42 -9.78
N PRO A 176 15.24 16.33 -10.14
CA PRO A 176 16.05 17.07 -9.18
C PRO A 176 15.15 17.74 -8.15
N PHE A 177 15.46 17.62 -6.85
CA PHE A 177 14.77 18.45 -5.87
C PHE A 177 15.15 19.92 -6.05
N TRP A 178 16.42 20.21 -6.38
CA TRP A 178 16.85 21.53 -6.82
C TRP A 178 18.18 21.54 -7.61
N SER A 179 18.32 22.40 -8.61
CA SER A 179 19.59 22.65 -9.32
C SER A 179 20.08 24.07 -9.07
N ALA A 180 21.29 24.21 -8.51
CA ALA A 180 21.97 25.50 -8.38
C ALA A 180 23.22 25.52 -9.28
N PRO A 181 23.46 26.58 -10.07
CA PRO A 181 24.63 26.66 -10.93
C PRO A 181 25.94 26.45 -10.15
N GLY A 182 26.74 25.46 -10.55
CA GLY A 182 28.10 25.25 -10.03
C GLY A 182 28.25 24.37 -8.79
N ARG A 183 27.18 23.72 -8.29
CA ARG A 183 27.28 22.64 -7.29
C ARG A 183 26.41 21.44 -7.70
N PRO A 184 26.85 20.20 -7.45
CA PRO A 184 26.06 19.01 -7.77
C PRO A 184 24.81 18.84 -6.89
N SER A 185 24.80 19.39 -5.67
CA SER A 185 23.62 19.44 -4.79
C SER A 185 23.72 20.57 -3.75
N GLN A 186 22.57 21.11 -3.34
CA GLN A 186 22.39 21.95 -2.13
C GLN A 186 21.11 21.59 -1.35
N HIS A 187 20.39 20.55 -1.77
CA HIS A 187 19.11 20.17 -1.20
C HIS A 187 19.23 18.83 -0.47
N PRO A 188 18.70 18.67 0.75
CA PRO A 188 18.80 17.42 1.51
C PRO A 188 18.27 16.19 0.75
N GLY A 189 17.27 16.38 -0.11
CA GLY A 189 16.74 15.33 -1.00
C GLY A 189 17.75 14.87 -2.05
N ASP A 190 18.49 15.79 -2.67
CA ASP A 190 19.51 15.46 -3.66
C ASP A 190 20.79 14.92 -2.99
N GLU A 191 21.14 15.42 -1.79
CA GLU A 191 22.24 14.84 -0.98
C GLU A 191 21.94 13.39 -0.59
N ARG A 192 20.70 13.12 -0.19
CA ARG A 192 20.22 11.76 0.08
C ARG A 192 20.28 10.88 -1.16
N HIS A 193 19.89 11.44 -2.31
CA HIS A 193 19.97 10.74 -3.59
C HIS A 193 21.42 10.37 -3.95
N ILE A 194 22.35 11.31 -3.80
CA ILE A 194 23.79 11.07 -3.97
C ILE A 194 24.29 9.98 -3.02
N GLU A 195 23.88 10.00 -1.74
CA GLU A 195 24.29 8.97 -0.77
C GLU A 195 23.74 7.58 -1.14
N PHE A 196 22.52 7.48 -1.66
CA PHE A 196 21.95 6.23 -2.16
C PHE A 196 22.74 5.66 -3.36
N LEU A 197 23.22 6.54 -4.25
CA LEU A 197 24.01 6.15 -5.41
C LEU A 197 25.48 5.84 -5.08
N LYS A 198 25.92 6.17 -3.87
CA LYS A 198 27.33 6.22 -3.52
C LYS A 198 28.04 4.89 -3.70
N GLY A 199 29.15 4.95 -4.44
CA GLY A 199 30.01 3.80 -4.71
C GLY A 199 29.36 2.68 -5.52
N ALA A 200 28.27 2.96 -6.25
CA ALA A 200 27.70 1.98 -7.19
C ALA A 200 28.63 1.78 -8.40
N ASP A 201 28.81 0.54 -8.83
CA ASP A 201 29.61 0.21 -10.03
C ASP A 201 28.84 0.57 -11.31
N LEU A 202 27.50 0.53 -11.26
CA LEU A 202 26.62 0.93 -12.36
C LEU A 202 25.41 1.69 -11.82
N VAL A 203 25.12 2.86 -12.38
CA VAL A 203 23.84 3.56 -12.17
C VAL A 203 23.12 3.67 -13.50
N ILE A 204 21.87 3.22 -13.56
CA ILE A 204 20.93 3.45 -14.64
C ILE A 204 20.01 4.57 -14.16
N HIS A 205 20.14 5.76 -14.73
CA HIS A 205 19.48 6.96 -14.22
C HIS A 205 18.57 7.60 -15.27
N ASP A 206 17.42 8.11 -14.83
CA ASP A 206 16.56 8.99 -15.60
C ASP A 206 17.35 10.20 -16.12
N ALA A 207 17.30 10.41 -17.43
CA ALA A 207 17.97 11.52 -18.09
C ALA A 207 17.15 11.94 -19.32
N GLN A 208 15.83 12.06 -19.14
CA GLN A 208 14.91 12.22 -20.26
C GLN A 208 15.13 13.53 -21.03
N TYR A 209 15.55 14.59 -20.36
CA TYR A 209 15.62 15.93 -20.95
C TYR A 209 17.02 16.49 -21.04
N THR A 210 17.28 17.30 -22.06
CA THR A 210 18.36 18.28 -22.02
C THR A 210 18.05 19.39 -21.02
N GLU A 211 19.07 20.10 -20.55
CA GLU A 211 18.91 21.23 -19.63
C GLU A 211 18.00 22.34 -20.21
N GLU A 212 17.99 22.50 -21.54
CA GLU A 212 17.10 23.45 -22.21
C GLU A 212 15.64 22.98 -22.19
N GLU A 213 15.39 21.71 -22.53
CA GLU A 213 14.06 21.12 -22.51
C GLU A 213 13.46 21.10 -21.10
N TYR A 214 14.27 20.70 -20.11
CA TYR A 214 13.87 20.56 -18.71
C TYR A 214 13.25 21.82 -18.12
N ARG A 215 13.71 23.02 -18.51
CA ARG A 215 13.17 24.30 -18.02
C ARG A 215 11.66 24.46 -18.25
N SER A 216 11.12 23.80 -19.27
CA SER A 216 9.68 23.79 -19.59
C SER A 216 8.94 22.57 -19.04
N LYS A 217 9.64 21.66 -18.35
CA LYS A 217 9.17 20.35 -17.90
C LYS A 217 9.33 20.14 -16.38
N ILE A 218 9.63 21.21 -15.64
CA ILE A 218 9.68 21.17 -14.18
C ILE A 218 8.33 20.70 -13.62
N GLY A 219 8.36 19.77 -12.69
CA GLY A 219 7.22 19.09 -12.09
C GLY A 219 6.71 17.88 -12.87
N TRP A 220 7.34 17.52 -14.00
CA TRP A 220 6.96 16.34 -14.77
C TRP A 220 7.57 15.06 -14.19
N GLY A 221 8.49 15.17 -13.23
CA GLY A 221 9.04 14.01 -12.52
C GLY A 221 10.23 13.33 -13.21
N HIS A 222 10.95 14.04 -14.09
CA HIS A 222 12.12 13.54 -14.80
C HIS A 222 13.30 14.52 -14.72
N SER A 223 14.51 14.02 -14.94
CA SER A 223 15.77 14.71 -14.78
C SER A 223 16.35 15.24 -16.09
N SER A 224 17.16 16.29 -15.96
CA SER A 224 18.09 16.66 -17.03
C SER A 224 19.31 15.73 -17.06
N ILE A 225 19.90 15.58 -18.24
CA ILE A 225 21.15 14.85 -18.45
C ILE A 225 22.27 15.40 -17.56
N ASP A 226 22.37 16.74 -17.46
CA ASP A 226 23.37 17.43 -16.66
C ASP A 226 23.28 17.04 -15.18
N TYR A 227 22.06 16.98 -14.63
CA TYR A 227 21.83 16.55 -13.25
C TYR A 227 22.26 15.09 -13.05
N ALA A 228 21.84 14.16 -13.92
CA ALA A 228 22.18 12.75 -13.81
C ALA A 228 23.71 12.52 -13.79
N VAL A 229 24.46 13.24 -14.64
CA VAL A 229 25.93 13.20 -14.67
C VAL A 229 26.53 13.77 -13.39
N ASP A 230 26.02 14.90 -12.90
CA ASP A 230 26.56 15.57 -11.72
C ASP A 230 26.36 14.75 -10.44
N VAL A 231 25.18 14.16 -10.22
CA VAL A 231 24.91 13.35 -9.03
C VAL A 231 25.67 12.03 -9.07
N ALA A 232 25.82 11.40 -10.24
CA ALA A 232 26.62 10.19 -10.39
C ALA A 232 28.11 10.46 -10.11
N ALA A 233 28.64 11.58 -10.63
CA ALA A 233 30.01 11.99 -10.35
C ALA A 233 30.23 12.32 -8.87
N ALA A 234 29.28 13.00 -8.22
CA ALA A 234 29.33 13.31 -6.80
C ALA A 234 29.25 12.06 -5.91
N ALA A 235 28.51 11.04 -6.34
CA ALA A 235 28.37 9.75 -5.68
C ALA A 235 29.60 8.83 -5.88
N GLY A 236 30.55 9.20 -6.74
CA GLY A 236 31.71 8.36 -7.07
C GLY A 236 31.33 7.07 -7.81
N VAL A 237 30.31 7.16 -8.69
CA VAL A 237 29.85 6.05 -9.54
C VAL A 237 30.93 5.73 -10.59
N GLU A 238 31.14 4.44 -10.86
CA GLU A 238 32.08 4.02 -11.92
C GLU A 238 31.50 4.23 -13.33
N ARG A 239 30.26 3.77 -13.54
CA ARG A 239 29.56 3.88 -14.83
C ARG A 239 28.13 4.39 -14.67
N LEU A 240 27.77 5.41 -15.43
CA LEU A 240 26.41 5.94 -15.58
C LEU A 240 25.83 5.54 -16.94
N VAL A 241 24.61 5.03 -16.91
CA VAL A 241 23.77 4.79 -18.09
C VAL A 241 22.63 5.79 -18.08
N LEU A 242 22.61 6.68 -19.07
CA LEU A 242 21.47 7.57 -19.33
C LEU A 242 20.31 6.73 -19.85
N PHE A 243 19.16 6.85 -19.21
CA PHE A 243 17.97 6.03 -19.45
C PHE A 243 16.72 6.91 -19.51
N HIS A 244 15.59 6.33 -19.92
CA HIS A 244 14.33 7.06 -20.07
C HIS A 244 14.36 8.11 -21.17
N HIS A 245 14.93 7.76 -22.33
CA HIS A 245 15.07 8.70 -23.45
C HIS A 245 13.71 9.24 -23.89
N ASP A 246 13.64 10.55 -24.16
CA ASP A 246 12.40 11.17 -24.61
C ASP A 246 11.95 10.55 -25.95
N PRO A 247 10.65 10.23 -26.13
CA PRO A 247 10.12 9.66 -27.38
C PRO A 247 10.45 10.44 -28.65
N THR A 248 10.74 11.75 -28.53
CA THR A 248 11.05 12.63 -29.67
C THR A 248 12.54 12.67 -30.03
N HIS A 249 13.43 12.17 -29.17
CA HIS A 249 14.87 12.13 -29.46
C HIS A 249 15.19 10.99 -30.45
N ASP A 250 15.62 11.37 -31.64
CA ASP A 250 16.15 10.44 -32.63
C ASP A 250 17.57 9.97 -32.29
N ASP A 251 18.08 8.99 -33.03
CA ASP A 251 19.39 8.41 -32.82
C ASP A 251 20.51 9.46 -32.93
N VAL A 252 20.37 10.48 -33.77
CA VAL A 252 21.37 11.56 -33.94
C VAL A 252 21.35 12.50 -32.74
N ALA A 253 20.18 12.83 -32.21
CA ALA A 253 20.05 13.58 -30.97
C ALA A 253 20.68 12.81 -29.80
N MET A 254 20.43 11.49 -29.72
CA MET A 254 21.00 10.63 -28.68
C MET A 254 22.54 10.54 -28.74
N ASP A 255 23.14 10.55 -29.94
CA ASP A 255 24.61 10.65 -30.08
C ASP A 255 25.13 11.94 -29.43
N ARG A 256 24.51 13.09 -29.77
CA ARG A 256 24.90 14.40 -29.24
C ARG A 256 24.73 14.47 -27.72
N ILE A 257 23.63 13.91 -27.20
CA ILE A 257 23.35 13.81 -25.77
C ILE A 257 24.45 13.01 -25.07
N GLN A 258 24.79 11.83 -25.59
CA GLN A 258 25.84 11.00 -25.02
C GLN A 258 27.21 11.69 -25.06
N GLU A 259 27.56 12.36 -26.16
CA GLU A 259 28.80 13.12 -26.29
C GLU A 259 28.86 14.28 -25.28
N ALA A 260 27.78 15.04 -25.14
CA ALA A 260 27.69 16.13 -24.17
C ALA A 260 27.81 15.62 -22.73
N ALA A 261 27.15 14.52 -22.39
CA ALA A 261 27.22 13.90 -21.07
C ALA A 261 28.64 13.42 -20.74
N ARG A 262 29.34 12.79 -21.70
CA ARG A 262 30.75 12.39 -21.56
C ARG A 262 31.68 13.57 -21.38
N ALA A 263 31.43 14.68 -22.08
CA ALA A 263 32.23 15.90 -21.94
C ALA A 263 32.03 16.57 -20.56
N ARG A 264 30.84 16.43 -19.97
CA ARG A 264 30.53 16.94 -18.64
C ARG A 264 31.10 16.05 -17.53
N ALA A 265 31.18 14.75 -17.75
CA ALA A 265 31.64 13.76 -16.77
C ALA A 265 33.01 14.12 -16.17
N ARG A 266 33.16 13.90 -14.86
CA ARG A 266 34.39 14.15 -14.11
C ARG A 266 34.75 12.93 -13.28
N GLY A 267 35.99 12.89 -12.76
CA GLY A 267 36.39 11.86 -11.79
C GLY A 267 36.53 10.45 -12.35
N GLY A 268 36.62 10.28 -13.67
CA GLY A 268 36.74 8.95 -14.30
C GLY A 268 35.40 8.24 -14.53
N LEU A 269 34.26 8.91 -14.30
CA LEU A 269 32.92 8.40 -14.59
C LEU A 269 32.77 8.05 -16.08
N ASP A 270 32.49 6.78 -16.38
CA ASP A 270 32.12 6.33 -17.72
C ASP A 270 30.63 6.61 -17.97
N VAL A 271 30.29 7.25 -19.08
CA VAL A 271 28.90 7.60 -19.40
C VAL A 271 28.50 7.03 -20.75
N LEU A 272 27.34 6.38 -20.80
CA LEU A 272 26.73 5.88 -22.03
C LEU A 272 25.22 6.08 -22.01
N ALA A 273 24.61 6.25 -23.18
CA ALA A 273 23.15 6.21 -23.31
C ALA A 273 22.70 4.77 -23.56
N ALA A 274 21.63 4.34 -22.86
CA ALA A 274 21.12 2.99 -22.97
C ALA A 274 20.67 2.67 -24.39
N MET A 275 20.99 1.48 -24.88
CA MET A 275 20.63 1.00 -26.21
C MET A 275 20.00 -0.39 -26.08
N GLU A 276 18.87 -0.61 -26.74
CA GLU A 276 18.24 -1.93 -26.79
C GLU A 276 19.20 -3.02 -27.30
N GLY A 277 19.15 -4.18 -26.66
CA GLY A 277 19.98 -5.33 -26.99
C GLY A 277 21.41 -5.28 -26.43
N VAL A 278 21.87 -4.15 -25.90
CA VAL A 278 23.18 -4.06 -25.25
C VAL A 278 23.20 -4.84 -23.93
N GLU A 279 24.27 -5.61 -23.73
CA GLU A 279 24.55 -6.36 -22.52
C GLU A 279 25.79 -5.79 -21.82
N LEU A 280 25.71 -5.59 -20.51
CA LEU A 280 26.79 -5.08 -19.67
C LEU A 280 27.10 -6.06 -18.54
N ALA A 281 28.37 -6.44 -18.44
CA ALA A 281 28.89 -7.17 -17.30
C ALA A 281 29.34 -6.19 -16.22
N VAL A 282 28.74 -6.28 -15.03
CA VAL A 282 29.09 -5.45 -13.88
C VAL A 282 29.86 -6.29 -12.86
N ARG A 283 31.06 -5.84 -12.51
CA ARG A 283 31.94 -6.45 -11.52
C ARG A 283 32.36 -5.36 -10.55
N GLY A 284 32.12 -5.54 -9.27
CA GLY A 284 32.59 -4.64 -8.25
C GLY A 284 33.61 -5.31 -7.33
N THR A 285 34.36 -4.49 -6.60
CA THR A 285 35.34 -4.92 -5.60
C THR A 285 34.81 -4.84 -4.18
N GLY A 286 33.52 -4.54 -4.01
CA GLY A 286 32.87 -4.37 -2.70
C GLY A 286 32.73 -5.68 -1.93
N GLY A 287 32.63 -5.59 -0.61
CA GLY A 287 32.15 -6.71 0.21
C GLY A 287 30.63 -6.84 0.12
N ALA A 288 30.10 -8.05 0.28
CA ALA A 288 28.65 -8.22 0.45
C ALA A 288 28.20 -7.46 1.72
N PRO A 289 27.22 -6.53 1.63
CA PRO A 289 26.76 -5.80 2.81
C PRO A 289 26.17 -6.77 3.83
N ALA A 290 26.47 -6.56 5.12
CA ALA A 290 25.76 -7.24 6.20
C ALA A 290 24.33 -6.67 6.29
N VAL A 291 23.33 -7.53 6.38
CA VAL A 291 21.92 -7.11 6.32
C VAL A 291 21.22 -7.48 7.63
N GLY A 292 20.47 -6.52 8.20
CA GLY A 292 19.58 -6.74 9.34
C GLY A 292 18.23 -7.37 8.93
N GLU A 293 17.21 -7.25 9.77
CA GLU A 293 15.83 -7.67 9.44
C GLU A 293 15.29 -6.92 8.20
N ALA A 294 14.49 -7.58 7.36
CA ALA A 294 13.94 -7.00 6.15
C ALA A 294 12.96 -5.86 6.47
N THR A 295 13.28 -4.64 6.05
CA THR A 295 12.52 -3.41 6.42
C THR A 295 11.61 -2.90 5.30
N ALA A 296 11.96 -3.13 4.03
CA ALA A 296 11.18 -2.63 2.88
C ALA A 296 9.81 -3.31 2.72
N LEU A 297 9.64 -4.49 3.34
CA LEU A 297 8.39 -5.27 3.34
C LEU A 297 7.43 -4.87 4.48
N GLN A 298 7.88 -4.00 5.39
CA GLN A 298 7.07 -3.54 6.51
C GLN A 298 6.34 -2.26 6.09
N HIS A 299 5.06 -2.38 5.73
CA HIS A 299 4.25 -1.20 5.43
C HIS A 299 4.12 -0.31 6.66
N ARG A 300 4.67 0.90 6.56
CA ARG A 300 4.61 1.86 7.66
C ARG A 300 3.32 2.66 7.55
N PRO A 301 2.44 2.59 8.55
CA PRO A 301 1.21 3.35 8.55
C PRO A 301 1.52 4.84 8.66
N ILE A 302 1.15 5.61 7.65
CA ILE A 302 1.12 7.07 7.74
C ILE A 302 -0.17 7.59 8.41
N ALA A 303 -1.19 6.73 8.50
CA ALA A 303 -2.48 7.07 9.09
C ALA A 303 -2.32 7.57 10.54
N GLY A 304 -2.97 8.68 10.85
CA GLY A 304 -2.81 9.42 12.11
C GLY A 304 -1.64 10.39 12.14
N GLY A 305 -0.77 10.42 11.10
CA GLY A 305 0.27 11.41 10.95
C GLY A 305 -0.30 12.83 10.89
N ARG A 306 0.36 13.76 11.59
CA ARG A 306 -0.14 15.13 11.80
C ARG A 306 0.46 16.07 10.76
N VAL A 307 -0.37 16.55 9.84
CA VAL A 307 0.07 17.48 8.78
C VAL A 307 -0.42 18.89 9.11
N LEU A 308 0.51 19.80 9.35
CA LEU A 308 0.21 21.21 9.62
C LEU A 308 0.17 22.02 8.33
N VAL A 309 -1.02 22.49 7.95
CA VAL A 309 -1.24 23.39 6.83
C VAL A 309 -1.19 24.82 7.33
N VAL A 310 -0.23 25.60 6.80
CA VAL A 310 -0.05 27.03 7.08
C VAL A 310 -0.37 27.81 5.81
N SER A 311 -1.62 28.28 5.70
CA SER A 311 -2.11 29.05 4.54
C SER A 311 -3.26 29.96 4.99
N ALA A 312 -3.30 31.18 4.44
CA ALA A 312 -4.41 32.11 4.65
C ALA A 312 -5.56 31.87 3.65
N ASN A 313 -5.36 31.02 2.65
CA ASN A 313 -6.33 30.73 1.61
C ASN A 313 -7.21 29.52 1.98
N GLU A 314 -8.43 29.77 2.47
CA GLU A 314 -9.36 28.72 2.88
C GLU A 314 -9.76 27.74 1.76
N THR A 315 -9.79 28.19 0.51
CA THR A 315 -10.09 27.31 -0.64
C THR A 315 -8.95 26.32 -0.87
N GLU A 316 -7.71 26.79 -0.76
CA GLU A 316 -6.53 25.93 -0.83
C GLU A 316 -6.47 24.94 0.33
N VAL A 317 -6.72 25.40 1.56
CA VAL A 317 -6.76 24.51 2.74
C VAL A 317 -7.81 23.42 2.56
N THR A 318 -9.02 23.78 2.11
CA THR A 318 -10.09 22.79 1.86
C THR A 318 -9.68 21.79 0.79
N ALA A 319 -9.04 22.23 -0.30
CA ALA A 319 -8.55 21.34 -1.34
C ALA A 319 -7.48 20.37 -0.82
N ILE A 320 -6.52 20.85 -0.02
CA ILE A 320 -5.50 20.00 0.63
C ILE A 320 -6.16 18.96 1.53
N GLU A 321 -7.21 19.36 2.26
CA GLU A 321 -7.93 18.45 3.15
C GLU A 321 -8.68 17.36 2.43
N GLU A 322 -9.41 17.69 1.38
CA GLU A 322 -10.10 16.70 0.56
C GLU A 322 -9.11 15.68 -0.02
N VAL A 323 -7.96 16.16 -0.49
CA VAL A 323 -6.90 15.32 -1.07
C VAL A 323 -6.30 14.36 -0.04
N LEU A 324 -6.05 14.83 1.19
CA LEU A 324 -5.33 14.07 2.22
C LEU A 324 -6.24 13.28 3.17
N ALA A 325 -7.56 13.54 3.16
CA ALA A 325 -8.53 12.83 4.01
C ALA A 325 -8.56 11.32 3.76
N GLU A 326 -8.33 10.90 2.51
CA GLU A 326 -8.33 9.48 2.11
C GLU A 326 -7.21 8.67 2.78
N ASP A 327 -6.14 9.32 3.26
CA ASP A 327 -5.00 8.67 3.92
C ASP A 327 -5.14 8.55 5.44
N GLY A 328 -6.24 9.03 6.01
CA GLY A 328 -6.47 9.02 7.46
C GLY A 328 -5.48 9.89 8.25
N LEU A 329 -4.95 10.95 7.63
CA LEU A 329 -4.04 11.92 8.27
C LEU A 329 -4.81 12.90 9.17
N ALA A 330 -4.17 13.39 10.23
CA ALA A 330 -4.71 14.42 11.10
C ALA A 330 -4.25 15.80 10.61
N LEU A 331 -5.17 16.57 10.02
CA LEU A 331 -4.86 17.90 9.49
C LEU A 331 -5.01 18.97 10.55
N LEU A 332 -3.96 19.79 10.68
CA LEU A 332 -3.85 20.90 11.61
C LEU A 332 -3.78 22.18 10.79
N ARG A 333 -4.44 23.25 11.20
CA ARG A 333 -4.53 24.49 10.42
C ARG A 333 -3.99 25.68 11.20
N LEU A 334 -3.21 26.51 10.53
CA LEU A 334 -2.82 27.83 11.01
C LEU A 334 -2.87 28.82 9.83
N ALA A 335 -3.38 30.03 10.08
CA ALA A 335 -3.56 31.02 9.01
C ALA A 335 -2.28 31.79 8.66
N ASP A 336 -1.28 31.77 9.54
CA ASP A 336 -0.07 32.59 9.39
C ASP A 336 1.17 31.98 10.08
N MET A 337 2.35 32.44 9.65
CA MET A 337 3.63 31.95 10.16
C MET A 337 3.92 32.36 11.61
N ARG A 338 3.32 33.45 12.13
CA ARG A 338 3.48 33.86 13.52
C ARG A 338 2.77 32.88 14.46
N ALA A 339 1.59 32.42 14.07
CA ALA A 339 0.87 31.36 14.76
C ALA A 339 1.64 30.04 14.67
N ALA A 340 2.25 29.73 13.52
CA ALA A 340 3.11 28.55 13.36
C ALA A 340 4.32 28.56 14.30
N LEU A 341 5.00 29.71 14.45
CA LEU A 341 6.14 29.87 15.34
C LEU A 341 5.77 29.78 16.83
N THR A 342 4.59 30.27 17.22
CA THR A 342 4.17 30.35 18.64
C THR A 342 3.47 29.09 19.13
N ARG A 343 2.62 28.49 18.28
CA ARG A 343 1.75 27.36 18.65
C ARG A 343 2.08 26.08 17.90
N GLY A 344 2.88 26.13 16.83
CA GLY A 344 3.19 24.96 16.01
C GLY A 344 3.78 23.81 16.81
N ALA A 345 4.63 24.09 17.81
CA ALA A 345 5.20 23.07 18.69
C ALA A 345 4.14 22.37 19.56
N GLU A 346 3.11 23.10 20.03
CA GLU A 346 1.99 22.53 20.80
C GLU A 346 1.16 21.56 19.94
N LEU A 347 1.10 21.83 18.64
CA LEU A 347 0.38 21.01 17.68
C LEU A 347 1.15 19.76 17.26
N MET A 348 2.41 19.60 17.68
CA MET A 348 3.23 18.41 17.42
C MET A 348 3.07 17.83 16.00
N PRO A 349 3.29 18.63 14.94
CA PRO A 349 3.13 18.13 13.57
C PRO A 349 4.27 17.17 13.20
N ASP A 350 4.00 16.28 12.26
CA ASP A 350 4.97 15.37 11.63
C ASP A 350 5.52 15.95 10.31
N LEU A 351 4.70 16.76 9.63
CA LEU A 351 5.03 17.49 8.42
C LEU A 351 4.27 18.81 8.37
N ALA A 352 4.83 19.84 7.71
CA ALA A 352 4.09 21.05 7.39
C ALA A 352 3.98 21.30 5.88
N ILE A 353 2.84 21.82 5.47
CA ILE A 353 2.59 22.40 4.16
C ILE A 353 2.46 23.90 4.37
N VAL A 354 3.30 24.71 3.74
CA VAL A 354 3.36 26.15 3.97
C VAL A 354 3.14 26.91 2.66
N ASP A 355 2.20 27.84 2.66
CA ASP A 355 2.01 28.76 1.54
C ASP A 355 3.20 29.72 1.42
N ARG A 356 3.81 29.80 0.23
CA ARG A 356 4.91 30.72 -0.04
C ARG A 356 4.52 32.19 0.16
N GLU A 357 3.26 32.56 -0.05
CA GLU A 357 2.80 33.95 0.16
C GLU A 357 2.95 34.41 1.62
N LEU A 358 3.05 33.48 2.57
CA LEU A 358 3.26 33.76 3.99
C LEU A 358 4.75 33.85 4.38
N LEU A 359 5.65 33.67 3.43
CA LEU A 359 7.10 33.70 3.65
C LEU A 359 7.69 35.01 3.12
N ASP A 360 8.35 35.76 4.00
CA ASP A 360 9.05 36.99 3.61
C ASP A 360 10.33 36.70 2.82
N GLY A 361 10.59 37.49 1.78
CA GLY A 361 11.83 37.44 1.00
C GLY A 361 12.01 36.09 0.29
N ASP A 362 13.11 35.40 0.58
CA ASP A 362 13.33 34.05 0.06
C ASP A 362 12.54 32.98 0.85
N GLY A 363 12.15 33.28 2.08
CA GLY A 363 11.44 32.39 3.00
C GLY A 363 12.35 31.53 3.87
N GLY A 364 13.68 31.57 3.67
CA GLY A 364 14.62 30.71 4.37
C GLY A 364 14.68 30.96 5.87
N SER A 365 14.80 32.22 6.26
CA SER A 365 14.86 32.64 7.68
C SER A 365 13.59 32.28 8.46
N ALA A 366 12.41 32.40 7.84
CA ALA A 366 11.14 32.06 8.46
C ALA A 366 10.98 30.55 8.68
N LEU A 367 11.40 29.74 7.70
CA LEU A 367 11.38 28.28 7.80
C LEU A 367 12.40 27.76 8.81
N GLU A 368 13.61 28.33 8.86
CA GLU A 368 14.61 27.99 9.88
C GLU A 368 14.13 28.32 11.29
N ALA A 369 13.55 29.51 11.49
CA ALA A 369 12.95 29.90 12.75
C ALA A 369 11.81 28.95 13.14
N PHE A 370 11.01 28.50 12.17
CA PHE A 370 9.93 27.56 12.39
C PHE A 370 10.44 26.18 12.83
N ARG A 371 11.44 25.62 12.14
CA ARG A 371 12.12 24.38 12.54
C ARG A 371 12.77 24.49 13.92
N ALA A 372 13.36 25.64 14.22
CA ALA A 372 13.96 25.92 15.53
C ALA A 372 12.90 25.97 16.64
N ALA A 373 11.76 26.61 16.39
CA ALA A 373 10.62 26.65 17.32
C ALA A 373 10.04 25.25 17.59
N LEU A 374 10.04 24.36 16.59
CA LEU A 374 9.68 22.94 16.74
C LEU A 374 10.76 22.11 17.44
N GLY A 375 11.97 22.64 17.63
CA GLY A 375 13.13 21.88 18.13
C GLY A 375 13.62 20.79 17.15
N ARG A 376 13.25 20.86 15.87
CA ARG A 376 13.48 19.83 14.86
C ARG A 376 14.17 20.42 13.62
N ARG A 377 15.51 20.42 13.62
CA ARG A 377 16.33 21.00 12.53
C ARG A 377 16.01 20.44 11.13
N ASN A 378 15.62 19.17 11.04
CA ASN A 378 15.31 18.50 9.78
C ASN A 378 13.80 18.23 9.61
N PHE A 379 12.94 19.01 10.27
CA PHE A 379 11.50 18.87 10.14
C PHE A 379 11.05 19.08 8.68
N PRO A 380 10.24 18.18 8.09
CA PRO A 380 9.85 18.30 6.70
C PRO A 380 8.84 19.43 6.48
N VAL A 381 9.19 20.35 5.58
CA VAL A 381 8.30 21.42 5.13
C VAL A 381 8.14 21.40 3.61
N VAL A 382 6.92 21.17 3.13
CA VAL A 382 6.52 21.28 1.72
C VAL A 382 6.01 22.70 1.49
N VAL A 383 6.64 23.46 0.59
CA VAL A 383 6.21 24.83 0.28
C VAL A 383 5.36 24.86 -0.99
N LEU A 384 4.18 25.47 -0.90
CA LEU A 384 3.31 25.68 -2.05
C LEU A 384 3.66 27.02 -2.72
N ALA A 385 4.06 27.02 -3.98
CA ALA A 385 4.52 28.21 -4.68
C ALA A 385 3.79 28.42 -6.01
N ASP A 386 3.46 29.66 -6.37
CA ASP A 386 2.88 29.97 -7.68
C ASP A 386 3.88 29.69 -8.82
N THR A 387 3.40 29.17 -9.96
CA THR A 387 4.20 28.89 -11.17
C THR A 387 4.80 30.15 -11.81
N SER A 388 4.28 31.33 -11.47
CA SER A 388 4.83 32.64 -11.86
C SER A 388 6.06 33.05 -11.06
N VAL A 389 6.41 32.34 -9.98
CA VAL A 389 7.61 32.64 -9.19
C VAL A 389 8.86 32.24 -10.00
N PRO A 390 9.79 33.19 -10.25
CA PRO A 390 11.03 32.88 -10.95
C PRO A 390 11.81 31.77 -10.25
N ALA A 391 12.36 30.83 -11.02
CA ALA A 391 13.13 29.70 -10.48
C ALA A 391 14.27 30.16 -9.55
N ASP A 392 14.89 31.32 -9.79
CA ASP A 392 15.96 31.88 -8.93
C ASP A 392 15.47 32.42 -7.57
N VAL A 393 14.18 32.74 -7.45
CA VAL A 393 13.53 33.18 -6.20
C VAL A 393 13.07 31.97 -5.38
N VAL A 394 12.59 30.92 -6.04
CA VAL A 394 12.42 29.59 -5.42
C VAL A 394 13.79 29.10 -4.92
N ALA A 395 14.87 29.29 -5.70
CA ALA A 395 16.24 28.86 -5.37
C ALA A 395 16.76 29.36 -4.02
N ARG A 396 16.46 30.61 -3.66
CA ARG A 396 16.98 31.22 -2.43
C ARG A 396 16.22 30.77 -1.18
N GLY A 397 14.94 30.43 -1.33
CA GLY A 397 14.10 29.91 -0.23
C GLY A 397 14.30 28.43 0.05
N ALA A 398 14.78 27.71 -0.96
CA ALA A 398 14.84 26.26 -1.00
C ALA A 398 15.92 25.63 -0.14
N ALA A 399 16.93 26.40 0.28
CA ALA A 399 17.93 25.92 1.24
C ALA A 399 17.31 25.56 2.61
N SER A 400 16.12 26.09 2.93
CA SER A 400 15.46 25.91 4.23
C SER A 400 14.12 25.16 4.16
N SER A 401 13.54 24.93 2.97
CA SER A 401 12.41 24.03 2.80
C SER A 401 12.87 22.58 2.57
N THR A 402 11.94 21.64 2.61
CA THR A 402 12.21 20.21 2.36
C THR A 402 11.70 19.74 1.01
N ASP A 403 10.67 20.39 0.48
CA ASP A 403 10.12 20.13 -0.84
C ASP A 403 9.34 21.35 -1.35
N TYR A 404 9.07 21.40 -2.65
CA TYR A 404 8.22 22.41 -3.28
C TYR A 404 7.12 21.76 -4.11
N LEU A 405 5.96 22.43 -4.14
CA LEU A 405 4.84 22.03 -4.97
C LEU A 405 4.30 23.27 -5.71
N PRO A 406 4.30 23.27 -7.06
CA PRO A 406 3.77 24.39 -7.83
C PRO A 406 2.23 24.48 -7.72
N LYS A 407 1.69 25.69 -7.67
CA LYS A 407 0.27 26.01 -7.76
C LYS A 407 -0.11 26.35 -9.22
N PRO A 408 -1.22 25.81 -9.76
CA PRO A 408 -2.10 24.82 -9.13
C PRO A 408 -1.43 23.45 -9.04
N PHE A 409 -1.54 22.78 -7.90
CA PHE A 409 -0.98 21.45 -7.70
C PHE A 409 -1.98 20.37 -8.12
N SER A 410 -1.48 19.23 -8.60
CA SER A 410 -2.32 18.06 -8.83
C SER A 410 -2.57 17.32 -7.50
N PRO A 411 -3.80 16.85 -7.22
CA PRO A 411 -4.09 15.98 -6.07
C PRO A 411 -3.14 14.78 -5.96
N PRO A 412 -2.80 14.07 -7.06
CA PRO A 412 -1.81 13.00 -7.02
C PRO A 412 -0.45 13.41 -6.49
N MET A 413 0.06 14.53 -6.99
CA MET A 413 1.41 15.01 -6.66
C MET A 413 1.50 15.47 -5.20
N LEU A 414 0.50 16.21 -4.71
CA LEU A 414 0.45 16.63 -3.30
C LEU A 414 0.51 15.42 -2.36
N ARG A 415 -0.39 14.46 -2.59
CA ARG A 415 -0.51 13.27 -1.75
C ARG A 415 0.73 12.39 -1.87
N ALA A 416 1.30 12.19 -3.05
CA ALA A 416 2.54 11.42 -3.22
C ALA A 416 3.71 12.01 -2.39
N ARG A 417 3.92 13.34 -2.45
CA ARG A 417 4.96 14.01 -1.67
C ARG A 417 4.73 13.91 -0.17
N VAL A 418 3.50 14.14 0.29
CA VAL A 418 3.16 14.05 1.72
C VAL A 418 3.38 12.63 2.24
N ARG A 419 2.92 11.61 1.52
CA ARG A 419 3.12 10.20 1.88
C ARG A 419 4.60 9.85 1.97
N ALA A 420 5.38 10.23 0.95
CA ALA A 420 6.82 9.97 0.92
C ALA A 420 7.53 10.64 2.11
N TRP A 421 7.25 11.91 2.40
CA TRP A 421 7.89 12.60 3.53
C TRP A 421 7.45 12.10 4.90
N LEU A 422 6.19 11.70 5.07
CA LEU A 422 5.73 11.08 6.31
C LEU A 422 6.41 9.72 6.54
N ALA A 423 6.50 8.87 5.51
CA ALA A 423 7.24 7.61 5.58
C ALA A 423 8.72 7.83 5.94
N ARG A 424 9.35 8.86 5.38
CA ARG A 424 10.75 9.25 5.66
C ARG A 424 10.98 9.82 7.06
N THR A 425 10.02 10.60 7.58
CA THR A 425 10.18 11.25 8.89
C THR A 425 10.18 10.24 10.03
N LEU A 426 9.49 9.12 9.84
CA LEU A 426 9.54 7.97 10.73
C LEU A 426 10.93 7.28 10.72
N MET A 427 11.72 7.39 9.64
CA MET A 427 13.09 6.84 9.54
C MET A 427 14.17 7.71 10.19
N ALA A 428 14.04 9.03 10.19
CA ALA A 428 15.06 9.93 10.73
C ALA A 428 15.21 9.84 12.27
N PHE A 429 14.23 9.25 12.95
CA PHE A 429 14.33 8.89 14.37
C PHE A 429 15.02 7.54 14.63
N ASP A 430 15.27 6.74 13.58
CA ASP A 430 15.86 5.41 13.64
C ASP A 430 17.39 5.43 13.37
N THR A 431 17.88 6.44 12.62
CA THR A 431 19.29 6.52 12.19
C THR A 431 20.29 6.87 13.31
N ARG A 432 19.84 7.34 14.48
CA ARG A 432 20.71 7.47 15.67
C ARG A 432 21.02 6.14 16.36
N ALA A 433 20.34 5.05 16.00
CA ALA A 433 20.55 3.75 16.62
C ALA A 433 21.80 3.01 16.08
N THR A 434 22.31 3.39 14.91
CA THR A 434 23.35 2.60 14.22
C THR A 434 24.79 3.03 14.52
N GLU A 435 25.03 4.28 14.90
CA GLU A 435 26.40 4.77 15.22
C GLU A 435 26.87 4.45 16.66
N LEU A 436 25.97 3.97 17.53
CA LEU A 436 26.30 3.61 18.92
C LEU A 436 26.45 2.10 19.17
N ALA A 437 26.36 1.27 18.13
CA ALA A 437 26.50 -0.19 18.24
C ALA A 437 27.91 -0.66 18.66
N GLY A 438 28.91 0.24 18.68
CA GLY A 438 30.28 -0.07 19.09
C GLY A 438 30.52 -0.08 20.60
N THR A 439 29.65 0.51 21.42
CA THR A 439 29.89 0.60 22.86
C THR A 439 28.60 0.75 23.65
N VAL A 440 28.45 -0.14 24.63
CA VAL A 440 27.54 -0.09 25.78
C VAL A 440 26.21 -0.82 25.60
N ALA A 441 26.15 -1.99 26.24
CA ALA A 441 24.93 -2.62 26.71
C ALA A 441 24.15 -1.68 27.64
N SER A 442 23.07 -1.08 27.14
CA SER A 442 21.88 -0.68 27.92
C SER A 442 20.79 -0.20 26.96
N ARG A 443 19.89 -1.12 26.59
CA ARG A 443 18.61 -0.85 25.91
C ARG A 443 17.59 -0.50 26.98
N ASP A 444 17.12 0.74 27.06
CA ASP A 444 15.97 1.09 27.92
C ASP A 444 14.95 1.93 27.14
N GLY A 445 13.78 1.34 26.88
CA GLY A 445 12.54 2.09 27.13
C GLY A 445 12.51 2.36 28.64
N GLY A 446 12.07 3.55 29.07
CA GLY A 446 12.32 4.02 30.44
C GLY A 446 12.06 2.95 31.51
N GLN A 447 13.01 2.79 32.44
CA GLN A 447 12.86 1.82 33.53
C GLN A 447 11.51 1.98 34.23
N PRO A 448 10.83 0.88 34.58
CA PRO A 448 9.54 0.95 35.26
C PRO A 448 9.69 1.77 36.53
N THR A 449 9.03 2.93 36.54
CA THR A 449 9.09 3.86 37.67
C THR A 449 7.90 3.54 38.56
N PRO A 450 8.11 3.08 39.81
CA PRO A 450 6.99 2.84 40.72
C PRO A 450 6.14 4.10 40.86
N VAL A 451 4.82 3.97 40.83
CA VAL A 451 3.94 5.13 41.02
C VAL A 451 4.18 5.72 42.42
N PRO A 452 4.66 6.98 42.52
CA PRO A 452 5.04 7.53 43.81
C PRO A 452 3.78 7.82 44.66
N PRO A 453 3.86 7.72 46.00
CA PRO A 453 2.69 7.76 46.89
C PRO A 453 1.82 9.01 46.73
N ASP A 454 2.43 10.15 46.43
CA ASP A 454 1.81 11.45 46.18
C ASP A 454 1.07 11.54 44.83
N ALA A 455 1.50 10.77 43.83
CA ALA A 455 0.86 10.70 42.52
C ALA A 455 -0.29 9.66 42.44
N ARG A 456 -0.44 8.78 43.44
CA ARG A 456 -1.43 7.67 43.42
C ARG A 456 -2.86 8.15 43.21
N GLY A 457 -3.25 9.27 43.84
CA GLY A 457 -4.59 9.84 43.68
C GLY A 457 -4.91 10.20 42.22
N ARG A 458 -3.91 10.67 41.46
CA ARG A 458 -4.06 10.97 40.03
C ARG A 458 -4.28 9.70 39.21
N TYR A 459 -3.51 8.63 39.46
CA TYR A 459 -3.67 7.36 38.74
C TYR A 459 -4.97 6.63 39.09
N VAL A 460 -5.45 6.74 40.34
CA VAL A 460 -6.77 6.24 40.74
C VAL A 460 -7.88 6.97 39.96
N ALA A 461 -7.75 8.28 39.75
CA ALA A 461 -8.68 9.05 38.94
C ALA A 461 -8.59 8.71 37.44
N LEU A 462 -7.40 8.41 36.91
CA LEU A 462 -7.21 7.96 35.53
C LEU A 462 -7.80 6.55 35.31
N LEU A 463 -7.56 5.60 36.22
CA LEU A 463 -8.20 4.28 36.16
C LEU A 463 -9.72 4.36 36.25
N ALA A 464 -10.28 5.35 36.93
CA ALA A 464 -11.72 5.57 36.97
C ALA A 464 -12.32 5.92 35.59
N GLN A 465 -11.52 6.46 34.67
CA GLN A 465 -11.94 6.80 33.31
C GLN A 465 -11.84 5.61 32.35
N VAL A 466 -11.04 4.60 32.70
CA VAL A 466 -10.87 3.39 31.90
C VAL A 466 -12.14 2.53 31.99
N PRO A 467 -12.79 2.18 30.85
CA PRO A 467 -14.08 1.48 30.84
C PRO A 467 -14.12 0.18 31.66
N LEU A 468 -12.99 -0.52 31.76
CA LEU A 468 -12.87 -1.76 32.55
C LEU A 468 -12.88 -1.50 34.06
N PHE A 469 -12.23 -0.44 34.54
CA PHE A 469 -11.97 -0.20 35.96
C PHE A 469 -12.91 0.84 36.59
N ARG A 470 -13.76 1.50 35.79
CA ARG A 470 -14.72 2.51 36.26
C ARG A 470 -15.73 2.00 37.29
N SER A 471 -16.02 0.71 37.32
CA SER A 471 -16.96 0.10 38.28
C SER A 471 -16.30 -0.31 39.60
N LEU A 472 -14.96 -0.31 39.68
CA LEU A 472 -14.24 -0.64 40.91
C LEU A 472 -14.45 0.41 41.99
N SER A 473 -14.56 -0.03 43.25
CA SER A 473 -14.50 0.88 44.41
C SER A 473 -13.12 1.57 44.49
N PRO A 474 -13.03 2.75 45.11
CA PRO A 474 -11.75 3.44 45.29
C PRO A 474 -10.67 2.56 45.94
N GLU A 475 -11.04 1.78 46.95
CA GLU A 475 -10.16 0.82 47.65
C GLU A 475 -9.57 -0.24 46.70
N HIS A 476 -10.38 -0.78 45.78
CA HIS A 476 -9.91 -1.76 44.80
C HIS A 476 -9.02 -1.13 43.72
N ARG A 477 -9.26 0.12 43.33
CA ARG A 477 -8.36 0.84 42.41
C ARG A 477 -7.03 1.16 43.08
N GLU A 478 -7.05 1.55 44.35
CA GLU A 478 -5.82 1.75 45.13
C GLU A 478 -5.00 0.47 45.22
N LEU A 479 -5.64 -0.70 45.39
CA LEU A 479 -4.96 -1.99 45.40
C LEU A 479 -4.26 -2.30 44.07
N LEU A 480 -4.86 -1.95 42.93
CA LEU A 480 -4.22 -2.07 41.60
C LEU A 480 -3.04 -1.10 41.43
N ILE A 481 -3.15 0.13 41.96
CA ILE A 481 -2.11 1.16 41.86
C ILE A 481 -0.94 0.92 42.82
N ALA A 482 -1.17 0.26 43.96
CA ALA A 482 -0.18 0.13 45.03
C ALA A 482 1.16 -0.48 44.57
N GLN A 483 1.12 -1.38 43.59
CA GLN A 483 2.27 -2.04 42.97
C GLN A 483 2.40 -1.75 41.47
N ALA A 484 1.65 -0.76 40.97
CA ALA A 484 1.74 -0.35 39.58
C ALA A 484 3.04 0.40 39.31
N SER A 485 3.55 0.25 38.09
CA SER A 485 4.63 1.08 37.58
C SER A 485 4.17 1.88 36.38
N ASP A 486 4.71 3.08 36.26
CA ASP A 486 4.50 3.95 35.13
C ASP A 486 5.58 3.71 34.08
N GLN A 487 5.18 3.56 32.83
CA GLN A 487 6.10 3.32 31.71
C GLN A 487 5.68 4.07 30.46
N VAL A 488 6.67 4.64 29.77
CA VAL A 488 6.46 5.27 28.48
C VAL A 488 7.32 4.56 27.45
N PHE A 489 6.65 4.05 26.43
CA PHE A 489 7.24 3.32 25.32
C PHE A 489 7.39 4.26 24.12
N PRO A 490 8.58 4.38 23.52
CA PRO A 490 8.74 5.09 22.26
C PRO A 490 8.06 4.31 21.12
N ALA A 491 7.72 5.01 20.03
CA ALA A 491 7.22 4.37 18.82
C ALA A 491 8.18 3.27 18.33
N GLY A 492 7.64 2.16 17.82
CA GLY A 492 8.40 0.97 17.43
C GLY A 492 8.86 0.08 18.59
N HIS A 493 8.68 0.50 19.85
CA HIS A 493 9.09 -0.32 20.99
C HIS A 493 8.13 -1.50 21.20
N VAL A 494 8.69 -2.69 21.34
CA VAL A 494 7.93 -3.89 21.63
C VAL A 494 7.59 -3.94 23.13
N ILE A 495 6.32 -3.74 23.44
CA ILE A 495 5.78 -3.74 24.81
C ILE A 495 5.58 -5.18 25.30
N ILE A 496 5.15 -6.07 24.42
CA ILE A 496 4.91 -7.50 24.68
C ILE A 496 5.47 -8.28 23.50
N ARG A 497 6.20 -9.38 23.72
CA ARG A 497 6.53 -10.33 22.62
C ARG A 497 5.65 -11.56 22.70
N GLN A 498 5.22 -12.05 21.54
CA GLN A 498 4.58 -13.36 21.42
C GLN A 498 5.50 -14.44 22.01
N GLY A 499 4.92 -15.40 22.71
CA GLY A 499 5.68 -16.45 23.38
C GLY A 499 6.31 -16.05 24.72
N GLU A 500 6.19 -14.81 25.19
CA GLU A 500 6.62 -14.45 26.56
C GLU A 500 5.61 -14.94 27.63
N PRO A 501 6.02 -15.09 28.90
CA PRO A 501 5.10 -15.37 30.00
C PRO A 501 4.22 -14.14 30.33
N PRO A 502 2.94 -14.34 30.71
CA PRO A 502 1.98 -13.27 30.94
C PRO A 502 2.09 -12.62 32.34
N ASN A 503 3.26 -12.12 32.71
CA ASN A 503 3.52 -11.67 34.09
C ASN A 503 2.92 -10.28 34.43
N ARG A 504 2.53 -9.52 33.41
CA ARG A 504 2.07 -8.11 33.52
C ARG A 504 0.92 -7.85 32.55
N LEU A 505 0.10 -6.87 32.85
CA LEU A 505 -0.78 -6.25 31.86
C LEU A 505 -0.53 -4.75 31.83
N PHE A 506 -0.94 -4.11 30.75
CA PHE A 506 -0.69 -2.69 30.54
C PHE A 506 -2.03 -2.01 30.28
N VAL A 507 -2.22 -0.84 30.88
CA VAL A 507 -3.36 0.04 30.62
C VAL A 507 -2.83 1.25 29.88
N ILE A 508 -3.32 1.50 28.67
CA ILE A 508 -2.87 2.63 27.87
C ILE A 508 -3.51 3.90 28.45
N LEU A 509 -2.68 4.76 29.01
CA LEU A 509 -3.07 6.08 29.50
C LEU A 509 -2.99 7.17 28.41
N GLY A 510 -2.26 6.89 27.33
CA GLY A 510 -2.17 7.75 26.15
C GLY A 510 -1.27 7.12 25.08
N GLY A 511 -1.53 7.41 23.81
CA GLY A 511 -0.84 6.79 22.67
C GLY A 511 -1.55 5.53 22.15
N ARG A 512 -0.90 4.82 21.22
CA ARG A 512 -1.47 3.67 20.51
C ARG A 512 -0.46 2.56 20.34
N VAL A 513 -0.96 1.34 20.27
CA VAL A 513 -0.15 0.15 20.06
C VAL A 513 -0.80 -0.74 19.01
N ARG A 514 0.00 -1.59 18.40
CA ARG A 514 -0.40 -2.54 17.38
C ARG A 514 -0.17 -3.95 17.87
N VAL A 515 -1.11 -4.84 17.61
CA VAL A 515 -1.08 -6.24 18.01
C VAL A 515 -0.82 -7.10 16.78
N LEU A 516 0.27 -7.86 16.82
CA LEU A 516 0.84 -8.62 15.69
C LEU A 516 0.96 -10.10 16.09
N GLU A 517 0.49 -11.02 15.27
CA GLU A 517 0.63 -12.47 15.48
C GLU A 517 1.53 -13.08 14.39
N SER A 518 2.61 -13.73 14.80
CA SER A 518 3.44 -14.53 13.90
C SER A 518 2.82 -15.91 13.76
N ALA A 519 2.53 -16.32 12.51
CA ALA A 519 2.12 -17.69 12.22
C ALA A 519 3.31 -18.65 12.42
N ALA A 520 3.04 -19.88 12.89
CA ALA A 520 4.09 -20.85 13.20
C ALA A 520 4.96 -21.26 11.99
N ASP A 521 4.43 -21.13 10.78
CA ASP A 521 5.05 -21.59 9.52
C ASP A 521 5.27 -20.46 8.48
N SER A 522 5.12 -19.19 8.88
CA SER A 522 5.33 -18.04 8.00
C SER A 522 6.01 -16.88 8.75
N PRO A 523 7.02 -16.22 8.15
CA PRO A 523 7.63 -15.03 8.73
C PRO A 523 6.72 -13.78 8.65
N ALA A 524 5.52 -13.89 8.07
CA ALA A 524 4.56 -12.79 8.02
C ALA A 524 3.84 -12.62 9.36
N GLU A 525 3.99 -11.43 9.96
CA GLU A 525 3.21 -11.03 11.13
C GLU A 525 1.83 -10.52 10.70
N LEU A 526 0.77 -11.16 11.19
CA LEU A 526 -0.61 -10.78 10.95
C LEU A 526 -1.04 -9.66 11.91
N LEU A 527 -1.47 -8.52 11.37
CA LEU A 527 -2.06 -7.44 12.16
C LEU A 527 -3.44 -7.83 12.69
N LEU A 528 -3.53 -8.09 13.99
CA LEU A 528 -4.78 -8.41 14.67
C LEU A 528 -5.62 -7.15 14.97
N GLY A 529 -4.94 -6.02 15.21
CA GLY A 529 -5.60 -4.74 15.43
C GLY A 529 -4.71 -3.71 16.11
N GLU A 530 -5.29 -2.55 16.39
CA GLU A 530 -4.65 -1.48 17.16
C GLU A 530 -5.46 -1.19 18.40
N LEU A 531 -4.76 -0.82 19.47
CA LEU A 531 -5.34 -0.51 20.78
C LEU A 531 -4.88 0.89 21.20
N GLY A 532 -5.80 1.69 21.74
CA GLY A 532 -5.57 3.09 22.10
C GLY A 532 -5.81 3.42 23.57
N GLU A 533 -5.89 4.72 23.87
CA GLU A 533 -6.16 5.23 25.22
C GLU A 533 -7.41 4.59 25.84
N GLY A 534 -7.28 4.17 27.11
CA GLY A 534 -8.33 3.47 27.84
C GLY A 534 -8.43 1.97 27.54
N GLU A 535 -7.64 1.44 26.60
CA GLU A 535 -7.58 0.00 26.33
C GLU A 535 -6.45 -0.69 27.11
N ILE A 536 -6.57 -2.02 27.22
CA ILE A 536 -5.63 -2.87 27.96
C ILE A 536 -4.91 -3.84 27.04
N LEU A 537 -3.66 -4.17 27.42
CA LEU A 537 -2.76 -5.06 26.70
C LEU A 537 -2.38 -6.27 27.54
N GLY A 538 -2.42 -7.43 26.90
CA GLY A 538 -1.90 -8.67 27.47
C GLY A 538 -2.83 -9.34 28.49
N GLU A 539 -4.07 -8.88 28.59
CA GLU A 539 -5.13 -9.42 29.44
C GLU A 539 -5.42 -10.89 29.12
N LEU A 540 -5.45 -11.28 27.84
CA LEU A 540 -5.80 -12.63 27.43
C LEU A 540 -4.80 -13.68 27.93
N GLY A 541 -3.50 -13.38 27.85
CA GLY A 541 -2.46 -14.26 28.38
C GLY A 541 -2.56 -14.41 29.90
N VAL A 542 -2.88 -13.30 30.61
CA VAL A 542 -3.06 -13.30 32.06
C VAL A 542 -4.29 -14.12 32.48
N LEU A 543 -5.41 -13.99 31.76
CA LEU A 543 -6.66 -14.70 32.06
C LEU A 543 -6.60 -16.19 31.73
N ARG A 544 -5.97 -16.55 30.61
CA ARG A 544 -5.86 -17.95 30.16
C ARG A 544 -4.70 -18.70 30.81
N ASN A 545 -3.83 -17.98 31.52
CA ASN A 545 -2.55 -18.49 32.03
C ASN A 545 -1.73 -19.19 30.91
N GLN A 546 -1.66 -18.53 29.75
CA GLN A 546 -0.97 -19.01 28.56
C GLN A 546 0.09 -18.00 28.12
N MET A 547 1.07 -18.46 27.35
CA MET A 547 2.07 -17.59 26.74
C MET A 547 1.38 -16.50 25.89
N ARG A 548 2.04 -15.35 25.75
CA ARG A 548 1.52 -14.25 24.94
C ARG A 548 1.19 -14.73 23.53
N SER A 549 -0.05 -14.51 23.10
CA SER A 549 -0.54 -14.92 21.78
C SER A 549 -0.08 -13.99 20.66
N ALA A 550 0.37 -12.78 20.98
CA ALA A 550 0.74 -11.77 20.01
C ALA A 550 1.84 -10.85 20.55
N THR A 551 2.64 -10.31 19.64
CA THR A 551 3.57 -9.23 19.86
C THR A 551 2.80 -7.91 19.85
N VAL A 552 3.08 -7.02 20.80
CA VAL A 552 2.48 -5.69 20.87
C VAL A 552 3.56 -4.63 20.76
N VAL A 553 3.41 -3.74 19.78
CA VAL A 553 4.38 -2.72 19.44
C VAL A 553 3.75 -1.34 19.57
N ALA A 554 4.42 -0.40 20.23
CA ALA A 554 3.95 0.98 20.29
C ALA A 554 3.95 1.60 18.88
N VAL A 555 2.81 2.09 18.41
CA VAL A 555 2.68 2.77 17.09
C VAL A 555 3.22 4.19 17.19
N GLU A 556 2.92 4.84 18.31
CA GLU A 556 3.41 6.16 18.68
C GLU A 556 4.01 6.11 20.08
N ARG A 557 4.38 7.26 20.65
CA ARG A 557 4.81 7.30 22.05
C ARG A 557 3.64 6.91 22.95
N THR A 558 3.72 5.75 23.56
CA THR A 558 2.61 5.15 24.34
C THR A 558 2.94 5.15 25.82
N HIS A 559 2.11 5.87 26.57
CA HIS A 559 2.12 5.92 28.02
C HIS A 559 1.24 4.80 28.58
N CYS A 560 1.84 3.92 29.36
CA CYS A 560 1.16 2.78 29.95
C CYS A 560 1.33 2.75 31.47
N LEU A 561 0.24 2.44 32.14
CA LEU A 561 0.27 1.95 33.51
C LEU A 561 0.44 0.43 33.49
N VAL A 562 1.49 -0.07 34.14
CA VAL A 562 1.83 -1.50 34.17
C VAL A 562 1.31 -2.10 35.47
N LEU A 563 0.38 -3.04 35.35
CA LEU A 563 -0.19 -3.77 36.49
C LEU A 563 0.38 -5.20 36.54
N HIS A 564 0.64 -5.68 37.74
CA HIS A 564 1.15 -7.03 37.96
C HIS A 564 0.01 -8.06 37.90
N HIS A 565 0.25 -9.22 37.26
CA HIS A 565 -0.79 -10.22 37.03
C HIS A 565 -1.47 -10.69 38.34
N GLY A 566 -0.70 -10.87 39.41
CA GLY A 566 -1.22 -11.34 40.70
C GLY A 566 -2.17 -10.34 41.38
N ASP A 567 -1.92 -9.03 41.23
CA ASP A 567 -2.80 -7.99 41.77
C ASP A 567 -4.10 -7.89 40.96
N PHE A 568 -3.99 -8.00 39.64
CA PHE A 568 -5.16 -8.02 38.76
C PHE A 568 -6.06 -9.23 38.99
N LEU A 569 -5.48 -10.43 39.15
CA LEU A 569 -6.25 -11.64 39.46
C LEU A 569 -6.92 -11.55 40.84
N ARG A 570 -6.26 -10.98 41.85
CA ARG A 570 -6.88 -10.71 43.16
C ARG A 570 -8.05 -9.74 43.02
N ALA A 571 -7.87 -8.63 42.31
CA ALA A 571 -8.95 -7.67 42.05
C ALA A 571 -10.13 -8.30 41.30
N LEU A 572 -9.87 -9.22 40.36
CA LEU A 572 -10.91 -9.99 39.67
C LEU A 572 -11.64 -10.97 40.60
N GLN A 573 -10.93 -11.61 41.53
CA GLN A 573 -11.53 -12.55 42.49
C GLN A 573 -12.37 -11.85 43.56
N THR A 574 -12.05 -10.60 43.90
CA THR A 574 -12.77 -9.83 44.94
C THR A 574 -13.84 -8.89 44.38
N SER A 575 -13.86 -8.63 43.06
CA SER A 575 -14.82 -7.73 42.43
C SER A 575 -15.62 -8.40 41.29
N THR A 576 -16.89 -8.70 41.58
CA THR A 576 -17.85 -9.19 40.58
C THR A 576 -18.04 -8.20 39.42
N ASP A 577 -18.02 -6.89 39.72
CA ASP A 577 -18.22 -5.85 38.71
C ASP A 577 -17.07 -5.76 37.69
N LEU A 578 -15.84 -6.01 38.13
CA LEU A 578 -14.68 -6.09 37.24
C LEU A 578 -14.78 -7.31 36.32
N ALA A 579 -15.16 -8.46 36.86
CA ALA A 579 -15.35 -9.68 36.09
C ALA A 579 -16.43 -9.51 35.01
N VAL A 580 -17.58 -8.91 35.35
CA VAL A 580 -18.66 -8.63 34.38
C VAL A 580 -18.21 -7.62 33.31
N SER A 581 -17.47 -6.58 33.70
CA SER A 581 -16.97 -5.56 32.76
C SER A 581 -15.96 -6.15 31.76
N LEU A 582 -15.10 -7.05 32.24
CA LEU A 582 -14.15 -7.78 31.41
C LEU A 582 -14.86 -8.72 30.41
N LEU A 583 -15.86 -9.47 30.87
CA LEU A 583 -16.68 -10.33 30.02
C LEU A 583 -17.36 -9.54 28.89
N ARG A 584 -17.93 -8.37 29.21
CA ARG A 584 -18.57 -7.49 28.20
C ARG A 584 -17.57 -6.97 27.16
N MET A 585 -16.39 -6.55 27.60
CA MET A 585 -15.33 -6.10 26.69
C MET A 585 -14.88 -7.22 25.73
N LEU A 586 -14.62 -8.42 26.25
CA LEU A 586 -14.20 -9.56 25.44
C LEU A 586 -15.28 -9.99 24.44
N ALA A 587 -16.56 -9.99 24.85
CA ALA A 587 -17.68 -10.27 23.96
C ALA A 587 -17.80 -9.23 22.82
N GLY A 588 -17.56 -7.95 23.11
CA GLY A 588 -17.55 -6.88 22.10
C GLY A 588 -16.43 -7.04 21.07
N ARG A 589 -15.20 -7.35 21.52
CA ARG A 589 -14.06 -7.60 20.62
C ARG A 589 -14.28 -8.79 19.69
N LEU A 590 -14.89 -9.87 20.20
CA LEU A 590 -15.26 -11.03 19.40
C LEU A 590 -16.26 -10.67 18.29
N TYR A 591 -17.28 -9.86 18.63
CA TYR A 591 -18.28 -9.38 17.67
C TYR A 591 -17.69 -8.48 16.58
N GLU A 592 -16.73 -7.61 16.91
CA GLU A 592 -16.08 -6.73 15.93
C GLU A 592 -15.14 -7.45 14.97
N ALA A 593 -14.41 -8.47 15.45
CA ALA A 593 -13.56 -9.31 14.61
C ALA A 593 -14.38 -10.05 13.54
N ASP A 594 -15.52 -10.62 13.94
CA ASP A 594 -16.47 -11.31 13.06
C ASP A 594 -17.03 -10.37 11.97
N ARG A 595 -17.30 -9.11 12.35
CA ARG A 595 -17.77 -8.05 11.44
C ARG A 595 -16.73 -7.62 10.40
N ARG A 596 -15.42 -7.68 10.71
CA ARG A 596 -14.33 -7.26 9.79
C ARG A 596 -14.09 -8.30 8.69
N LEU A 597 -14.16 -9.58 9.04
CA LEU A 597 -13.98 -10.69 8.09
C LEU A 597 -15.10 -10.75 7.03
N SER A 598 -16.29 -10.30 7.38
CA SER A 598 -17.50 -10.42 6.55
C SER A 598 -17.64 -9.39 5.42
N ARG A 599 -16.72 -8.41 5.26
CA ARG A 599 -16.90 -7.27 4.34
C ARG A 599 -16.52 -7.54 2.87
N TYR A 600 -15.58 -8.45 2.60
CA TYR A 600 -15.04 -8.68 1.26
C TYR A 600 -14.87 -10.15 0.91
N ALA A 601 -15.10 -11.05 1.86
CA ALA A 601 -15.07 -12.47 1.59
C ALA A 601 -16.30 -12.85 0.74
N PRO A 602 -16.10 -13.52 -0.42
CA PRO A 602 -17.16 -14.29 -1.04
C PRO A 602 -17.74 -15.28 -0.03
N ASP A 603 -18.98 -15.70 -0.25
CA ASP A 603 -19.58 -16.74 0.57
C ASP A 603 -18.69 -18.00 0.57
N PRO A 604 -18.30 -18.53 1.75
CA PRO A 604 -17.28 -19.58 1.85
C PRO A 604 -17.70 -20.92 1.27
N VAL A 605 -19.01 -21.13 1.05
CA VAL A 605 -19.52 -22.38 0.47
C VAL A 605 -19.58 -22.28 -1.04
N THR A 606 -20.09 -21.17 -1.57
CA THR A 606 -20.45 -21.01 -2.99
C THR A 606 -19.47 -20.14 -3.79
N GLY A 607 -18.63 -19.35 -3.14
CA GLY A 607 -17.74 -18.38 -3.79
C GLY A 607 -18.48 -17.17 -4.40
N LEU A 608 -19.80 -17.08 -4.22
CA LEU A 608 -20.60 -15.96 -4.72
C LEU A 608 -20.45 -14.70 -3.84
N PRO A 609 -20.71 -13.51 -4.39
CA PRO A 609 -20.91 -12.30 -3.59
C PRO A 609 -21.93 -12.53 -2.47
N SER A 610 -21.63 -12.01 -1.27
CA SER A 610 -22.55 -12.05 -0.13
C SER A 610 -23.74 -11.11 -0.32
N ARG A 611 -24.78 -11.27 0.50
CA ARG A 611 -25.94 -10.35 0.55
C ARG A 611 -25.54 -8.88 0.56
N ARG A 612 -24.49 -8.51 1.30
CA ARG A 612 -24.04 -7.11 1.39
C ARG A 612 -23.33 -6.64 0.11
N ALA A 613 -22.49 -7.49 -0.49
CA ALA A 613 -21.83 -7.20 -1.76
C ALA A 613 -22.83 -7.05 -2.92
N PHE A 614 -23.95 -7.80 -2.90
CA PHE A 614 -25.06 -7.65 -3.84
C PHE A 614 -25.61 -6.22 -3.86
N TYR A 615 -25.88 -5.61 -2.70
CA TYR A 615 -26.40 -4.23 -2.64
C TYR A 615 -25.43 -3.20 -3.25
N ASP A 616 -24.14 -3.36 -3.00
CA ASP A 616 -23.13 -2.42 -3.52
C ASP A 616 -22.96 -2.54 -5.05
N GLN A 617 -22.97 -3.78 -5.57
CA GLN A 617 -22.89 -4.02 -7.01
C GLN A 617 -24.19 -3.63 -7.74
N TYR A 618 -25.35 -3.91 -7.13
CA TYR A 618 -26.66 -3.50 -7.63
C TYR A 618 -26.70 -1.99 -7.92
N ARG A 619 -26.26 -1.16 -6.97
CA ARG A 619 -26.28 0.32 -7.13
C ARG A 619 -25.57 0.77 -8.41
N ARG A 620 -24.42 0.16 -8.71
CA ARG A 620 -23.62 0.48 -9.90
C ARG A 620 -24.33 0.05 -11.18
N LEU A 621 -24.83 -1.18 -11.24
CA LEU A 621 -25.50 -1.72 -12.43
C LEU A 621 -26.85 -1.03 -12.69
N ALA A 622 -27.64 -0.77 -11.64
CA ALA A 622 -28.90 -0.06 -11.72
C ALA A 622 -28.74 1.38 -12.22
N ALA A 623 -27.66 2.08 -11.82
CA ALA A 623 -27.36 3.43 -12.31
C ALA A 623 -27.10 3.45 -13.82
N VAL A 624 -26.39 2.44 -14.34
CA VAL A 624 -26.12 2.29 -15.79
C VAL A 624 -27.42 2.00 -16.55
N ALA A 625 -28.25 1.07 -16.04
CA ALA A 625 -29.54 0.73 -16.65
C ALA A 625 -30.49 1.95 -16.72
N ARG A 626 -30.58 2.74 -15.63
CA ARG A 626 -31.34 4.00 -15.60
C ARG A 626 -30.88 4.98 -16.67
N ARG A 627 -29.56 5.17 -16.82
CA ARG A 627 -29.00 6.09 -17.82
C ARG A 627 -29.36 5.67 -19.24
N ARG A 628 -29.40 4.37 -19.51
CA ARG A 628 -29.74 3.80 -20.83
C ARG A 628 -31.24 3.67 -21.09
N LYS A 629 -32.08 3.91 -20.06
CA LYS A 629 -33.54 3.69 -20.09
C LYS A 629 -33.91 2.25 -20.44
N ASN A 630 -33.11 1.30 -19.97
CA ASN A 630 -33.34 -0.12 -20.17
C ASN A 630 -34.04 -0.73 -18.96
N GLY A 631 -34.86 -1.75 -19.21
CA GLY A 631 -35.52 -2.53 -18.17
C GLY A 631 -34.53 -3.39 -17.38
N VAL A 632 -34.95 -3.76 -16.16
CA VAL A 632 -34.19 -4.65 -15.28
C VAL A 632 -35.09 -5.75 -14.74
N LEU A 633 -34.49 -6.90 -14.48
CA LEU A 633 -35.15 -8.08 -13.92
C LEU A 633 -34.36 -8.55 -12.68
N LEU A 634 -35.07 -8.89 -11.61
CA LEU A 634 -34.53 -9.52 -10.42
C LEU A 634 -35.24 -10.87 -10.22
N LEU A 635 -34.44 -11.92 -10.07
CA LEU A 635 -34.88 -13.26 -9.71
C LEU A 635 -34.34 -13.61 -8.33
N VAL A 636 -35.18 -14.17 -7.48
CA VAL A 636 -34.78 -14.71 -6.17
C VAL A 636 -35.05 -16.21 -6.19
N PHE A 637 -34.02 -17.02 -5.96
CA PHE A 637 -34.10 -18.47 -5.91
C PHE A 637 -33.99 -18.94 -4.47
N ASP A 638 -34.83 -19.88 -4.06
CA ASP A 638 -34.83 -20.49 -2.74
C ASP A 638 -34.76 -22.02 -2.88
N VAL A 639 -33.73 -22.66 -2.33
CA VAL A 639 -33.52 -24.11 -2.49
C VAL A 639 -34.51 -24.89 -1.63
N ARG A 640 -35.35 -25.71 -2.28
CA ARG A 640 -36.38 -26.50 -1.60
C ARG A 640 -35.78 -27.55 -0.67
N GLU A 641 -36.35 -27.63 0.52
CA GLU A 641 -36.07 -28.68 1.52
C GLU A 641 -34.59 -28.87 1.88
N LEU A 642 -33.75 -27.83 1.79
CA LEU A 642 -32.31 -27.94 2.09
C LEU A 642 -32.03 -28.54 3.47
N LYS A 643 -32.86 -28.20 4.47
CA LYS A 643 -32.79 -28.79 5.80
C LYS A 643 -33.01 -30.32 5.78
N ALA A 644 -34.01 -30.81 5.06
CA ALA A 644 -34.27 -32.24 4.95
C ALA A 644 -33.15 -32.97 4.19
N ILE A 645 -32.55 -32.32 3.19
CA ILE A 645 -31.36 -32.81 2.49
C ILE A 645 -30.19 -32.94 3.46
N ASN A 646 -29.91 -31.91 4.28
CA ASN A 646 -28.87 -31.94 5.31
C ASN A 646 -29.13 -33.04 6.35
N ASP A 647 -30.37 -33.18 6.81
CA ASP A 647 -30.74 -34.18 7.81
C ASP A 647 -30.59 -35.62 7.27
N ARG A 648 -30.81 -35.83 5.96
CA ARG A 648 -30.77 -37.15 5.32
C ARG A 648 -29.39 -37.54 4.81
N TYR A 649 -28.64 -36.60 4.22
CA TYR A 649 -27.38 -36.88 3.51
C TYR A 649 -26.15 -36.19 4.13
N GLY A 650 -26.35 -35.37 5.17
CA GLY A 650 -25.30 -34.63 5.85
C GLY A 650 -25.00 -33.27 5.23
N TYR A 651 -24.42 -32.37 6.04
CA TYR A 651 -24.11 -31.00 5.64
C TYR A 651 -23.14 -30.89 4.46
N ALA A 652 -22.24 -31.86 4.27
CA ALA A 652 -21.34 -31.88 3.12
C ALA A 652 -22.11 -31.98 1.78
N VAL A 653 -23.16 -32.80 1.73
CA VAL A 653 -24.02 -32.93 0.55
C VAL A 653 -24.88 -31.68 0.35
N GLY A 654 -25.35 -31.06 1.44
CA GLY A 654 -26.05 -29.77 1.34
C GLY A 654 -25.17 -28.65 0.80
N ASP A 655 -23.90 -28.59 1.20
CA ASP A 655 -22.93 -27.65 0.65
C ASP A 655 -22.70 -27.89 -0.84
N ASP A 656 -22.61 -29.15 -1.29
CA ASP A 656 -22.48 -29.49 -2.71
C ASP A 656 -23.74 -29.15 -3.52
N VAL A 657 -24.93 -29.28 -2.91
CA VAL A 657 -26.19 -28.79 -3.49
C VAL A 657 -26.13 -27.27 -3.70
N LEU A 658 -25.73 -26.51 -2.67
CA LEU A 658 -25.61 -25.06 -2.74
C LEU A 658 -24.59 -24.61 -3.78
N ARG A 659 -23.43 -25.26 -3.85
CA ARG A 659 -22.41 -25.01 -4.90
C ARG A 659 -22.97 -25.27 -6.29
N THR A 660 -23.73 -26.35 -6.45
CA THR A 660 -24.29 -26.74 -7.75
C THR A 660 -25.31 -25.73 -8.24
N VAL A 661 -26.17 -25.22 -7.36
CA VAL A 661 -27.10 -24.14 -7.68
C VAL A 661 -26.34 -22.85 -8.02
N ALA A 662 -25.34 -22.49 -7.23
CA ALA A 662 -24.52 -21.30 -7.48
C ALA A 662 -23.86 -21.32 -8.87
N ASP A 663 -23.19 -22.42 -9.21
CA ASP A 663 -22.51 -22.59 -10.49
C ASP A 663 -23.51 -22.62 -11.66
N ALA A 664 -24.66 -23.25 -11.48
CA ALA A 664 -25.72 -23.26 -12.49
C ALA A 664 -26.27 -21.85 -12.77
N LEU A 665 -26.43 -21.02 -11.74
CA LEU A 665 -26.86 -19.63 -11.91
C LEU A 665 -25.81 -18.78 -12.62
N ILE A 666 -24.51 -19.03 -12.36
CA ILE A 666 -23.42 -18.39 -13.10
C ILE A 666 -23.44 -18.82 -14.57
N GLU A 667 -23.52 -20.13 -14.86
CA GLU A 667 -23.56 -20.65 -16.25
C GLU A 667 -24.80 -20.18 -17.01
N ALA A 668 -25.92 -20.01 -16.30
CA ALA A 668 -27.17 -19.54 -16.88
C ALA A 668 -27.25 -18.02 -17.07
N THR A 669 -26.24 -17.24 -16.67
CA THR A 669 -26.26 -15.77 -16.76
C THR A 669 -25.05 -15.22 -17.50
N ARG A 670 -25.13 -13.94 -17.91
CA ARG A 670 -24.03 -13.24 -18.60
C ARG A 670 -23.06 -12.69 -17.57
N THR A 671 -21.83 -12.42 -17.99
CA THR A 671 -20.81 -11.80 -17.13
C THR A 671 -21.16 -10.40 -16.62
N THR A 672 -22.11 -9.72 -17.27
CA THR A 672 -22.63 -8.40 -16.88
C THR A 672 -23.74 -8.49 -15.83
N ASP A 673 -24.26 -9.69 -15.60
CA ASP A 673 -25.32 -9.97 -14.66
C ASP A 673 -24.72 -10.17 -13.27
N LEU A 674 -25.54 -9.97 -12.24
CA LEU A 674 -25.13 -10.06 -10.85
C LEU A 674 -25.79 -11.25 -10.19
N VAL A 675 -24.99 -12.26 -9.82
CA VAL A 675 -25.43 -13.44 -9.05
C VAL A 675 -24.82 -13.34 -7.65
N ALA A 676 -25.62 -13.55 -6.61
CA ALA A 676 -25.18 -13.48 -5.21
C ALA A 676 -25.90 -14.50 -4.34
N ARG A 677 -25.25 -14.95 -3.26
CA ARG A 677 -25.92 -15.72 -2.20
C ARG A 677 -26.53 -14.72 -1.20
N HIS A 678 -27.85 -14.62 -1.21
CA HIS A 678 -28.61 -13.65 -0.42
C HIS A 678 -28.90 -14.14 1.00
N GLY A 679 -29.07 -15.45 1.17
CA GLY A 679 -29.40 -16.09 2.44
C GLY A 679 -28.76 -17.47 2.57
N GLY A 680 -29.20 -18.26 3.55
CA GLY A 680 -28.68 -19.62 3.75
C GLY A 680 -28.97 -20.52 2.55
N ASP A 681 -30.22 -20.55 2.11
CA ASP A 681 -30.76 -21.29 0.97
C ASP A 681 -31.16 -20.38 -0.21
N GLU A 682 -30.99 -19.06 -0.04
CA GLU A 682 -31.47 -18.06 -0.99
C GLU A 682 -30.36 -17.46 -1.86
N PHE A 683 -30.65 -17.29 -3.15
CA PHE A 683 -29.80 -16.64 -4.14
C PHE A 683 -30.54 -15.49 -4.84
N ALA A 684 -29.83 -14.41 -5.15
CA ALA A 684 -30.37 -13.28 -5.89
C ALA A 684 -29.63 -13.11 -7.22
N VAL A 685 -30.39 -12.96 -8.31
CA VAL A 685 -29.87 -12.78 -9.67
C VAL A 685 -30.47 -11.50 -10.26
N PHE A 686 -29.62 -10.49 -10.48
CA PHE A 686 -30.01 -9.22 -11.07
C PHE A 686 -29.49 -9.10 -12.51
N LEU A 687 -30.42 -8.83 -13.42
CA LEU A 687 -30.24 -8.87 -14.87
C LEU A 687 -30.55 -7.48 -15.45
N PRO A 688 -29.52 -6.69 -15.78
CA PRO A 688 -29.70 -5.42 -16.49
C PRO A 688 -29.99 -5.66 -17.97
N ASP A 689 -30.72 -4.74 -18.61
CA ASP A 689 -31.03 -4.79 -20.05
C ASP A 689 -31.91 -5.99 -20.46
N VAL A 690 -32.78 -6.44 -19.56
CA VAL A 690 -33.68 -7.61 -19.72
C VAL A 690 -35.11 -7.23 -19.35
N GLY A 691 -36.09 -7.79 -20.06
CA GLY A 691 -37.52 -7.53 -19.85
C GLY A 691 -38.32 -8.74 -19.32
N PRO A 692 -39.61 -8.56 -19.00
CA PRO A 692 -40.45 -9.64 -18.49
C PRO A 692 -40.59 -10.85 -19.44
N SER A 693 -40.45 -10.64 -20.75
CA SER A 693 -40.51 -11.71 -21.76
C SER A 693 -39.35 -12.69 -21.69
N ASP A 694 -38.23 -12.32 -21.05
CA ASP A 694 -37.02 -13.14 -20.99
C ASP A 694 -37.00 -14.09 -19.79
N VAL A 695 -37.93 -13.92 -18.84
CA VAL A 695 -37.99 -14.68 -17.59
C VAL A 695 -38.01 -16.18 -17.85
N ASP A 696 -38.91 -16.66 -18.69
CA ASP A 696 -39.07 -18.10 -18.94
C ASP A 696 -37.82 -18.72 -19.56
N GLY A 697 -37.12 -17.97 -20.43
CA GLY A 697 -35.87 -18.41 -21.05
C GLY A 697 -34.73 -18.52 -20.04
N VAL A 698 -34.60 -17.56 -19.12
CA VAL A 698 -33.58 -17.60 -18.05
C VAL A 698 -33.86 -18.74 -17.07
N LEU A 699 -35.12 -18.93 -16.67
CA LEU A 699 -35.51 -19.99 -15.74
C LEU A 699 -35.33 -21.39 -16.35
N ALA A 700 -35.66 -21.57 -17.63
CA ALA A 700 -35.43 -22.84 -18.33
C ALA A 700 -33.94 -23.19 -18.37
N ARG A 701 -33.09 -22.22 -18.74
CA ARG A 701 -31.63 -22.41 -18.77
C ARG A 701 -31.04 -22.72 -17.40
N ALA A 702 -31.47 -21.99 -16.36
CA ALA A 702 -31.02 -22.25 -14.99
C ALA A 702 -31.38 -23.67 -14.54
N ARG A 703 -32.61 -24.15 -14.82
CA ARG A 703 -33.04 -25.51 -14.49
C ARG A 703 -32.24 -26.58 -15.23
N GLU A 704 -31.97 -26.38 -16.51
CA GLU A 704 -31.14 -27.29 -17.32
C GLU A 704 -29.71 -27.37 -16.76
N CYS A 705 -29.08 -26.23 -16.46
CA CYS A 705 -27.75 -26.17 -15.84
C CYS A 705 -27.71 -26.87 -14.48
N VAL A 706 -28.74 -26.68 -13.62
CA VAL A 706 -28.81 -27.38 -12.32
C VAL A 706 -28.86 -28.89 -12.52
N ALA A 707 -29.69 -29.39 -13.44
CA ALA A 707 -29.79 -30.82 -13.72
C ALA A 707 -28.47 -31.41 -14.24
N ASP A 708 -27.84 -30.73 -15.20
CA ASP A 708 -26.58 -31.16 -15.81
C ASP A 708 -25.43 -31.17 -14.80
N LEU A 709 -25.30 -30.11 -14.00
CA LEU A 709 -24.23 -30.01 -12.99
C LEU A 709 -24.46 -31.01 -11.84
N SER A 710 -25.71 -31.27 -11.46
CA SER A 710 -26.04 -32.30 -10.47
C SER A 710 -25.60 -33.68 -10.93
N ALA A 711 -25.86 -34.02 -12.20
CA ALA A 711 -25.44 -35.28 -12.80
C ALA A 711 -23.90 -35.39 -12.88
N LYS A 712 -23.22 -34.32 -13.32
CA LYS A 712 -21.75 -34.27 -13.42
C LYS A 712 -21.06 -34.42 -12.05
N ARG A 713 -21.67 -33.92 -10.99
CA ARG A 713 -21.16 -33.97 -9.61
C ARG A 713 -21.54 -35.24 -8.85
N GLY A 714 -22.40 -36.08 -9.43
CA GLY A 714 -22.87 -37.30 -8.79
C GLY A 714 -23.72 -37.04 -7.54
N LEU A 715 -24.49 -35.94 -7.53
CA LEU A 715 -25.38 -35.65 -6.42
C LEU A 715 -26.47 -36.74 -6.29
N PRO A 716 -26.89 -37.08 -5.05
CA PRO A 716 -27.91 -38.10 -4.83
C PRO A 716 -29.33 -37.65 -5.23
N LEU A 717 -29.50 -36.37 -5.60
CA LEU A 717 -30.74 -35.76 -6.05
C LEU A 717 -30.44 -34.55 -6.95
N VAL A 718 -31.42 -34.11 -7.73
CA VAL A 718 -31.36 -32.84 -8.47
C VAL A 718 -32.03 -31.76 -7.61
N PRO A 719 -31.33 -30.69 -7.21
CA PRO A 719 -31.92 -29.63 -6.41
C PRO A 719 -33.06 -28.94 -7.14
N GLU A 720 -34.15 -28.68 -6.43
CA GLU A 720 -35.24 -27.83 -6.92
C GLU A 720 -35.20 -26.47 -6.22
N CYS A 721 -35.59 -25.42 -6.94
CA CYS A 721 -35.67 -24.08 -6.38
C CYS A 721 -37.06 -23.47 -6.61
N ASP A 722 -37.60 -22.83 -5.58
CA ASP A 722 -38.68 -21.86 -5.74
C ASP A 722 -38.11 -20.55 -6.26
N VAL A 723 -38.85 -19.87 -7.13
CA VAL A 723 -38.34 -18.66 -7.80
C VAL A 723 -39.35 -17.52 -7.74
N GLY A 724 -38.91 -16.40 -7.17
CA GLY A 724 -39.58 -15.11 -7.18
C GLY A 724 -39.08 -14.22 -8.30
N VAL A 725 -39.98 -13.45 -8.91
CA VAL A 725 -39.66 -12.59 -10.06
C VAL A 725 -40.15 -11.16 -9.81
N ALA A 726 -39.27 -10.19 -10.04
CA ALA A 726 -39.61 -8.76 -10.06
C ALA A 726 -38.95 -8.07 -11.26
N SER A 727 -39.68 -7.17 -11.92
CA SER A 727 -39.18 -6.46 -13.09
C SER A 727 -39.53 -4.98 -13.01
N SER A 728 -38.63 -4.10 -13.47
CA SER A 728 -38.91 -2.68 -13.59
C SER A 728 -38.41 -2.10 -14.91
N LEU A 729 -39.19 -1.20 -15.50
CA LEU A 729 -38.79 -0.42 -16.68
C LEU A 729 -37.74 0.65 -16.35
N SER A 730 -37.60 1.01 -15.08
CA SER A 730 -36.58 1.93 -14.57
C SER A 730 -36.08 1.42 -13.23
N ALA A 731 -34.83 0.99 -13.17
CA ALA A 731 -34.26 0.38 -11.97
C ALA A 731 -34.37 1.32 -10.74
N PRO A 732 -34.96 0.88 -9.61
CA PRO A 732 -35.04 1.68 -8.40
C PRO A 732 -33.67 2.04 -7.83
N GLU A 733 -33.62 3.04 -6.95
CA GLU A 733 -32.36 3.48 -6.32
C GLU A 733 -31.76 2.39 -5.41
N THR A 734 -32.62 1.61 -4.76
CA THR A 734 -32.25 0.50 -3.90
C THR A 734 -32.85 -0.82 -4.41
N ALA A 735 -32.19 -1.93 -4.09
CA ALA A 735 -32.67 -3.25 -4.48
C ALA A 735 -33.89 -3.72 -3.66
N ASP A 736 -34.20 -3.04 -2.55
CA ASP A 736 -35.20 -3.47 -1.58
C ASP A 736 -36.60 -3.57 -2.19
N ASP A 737 -36.94 -2.71 -3.13
CA ASP A 737 -38.24 -2.73 -3.79
C ASP A 737 -38.42 -3.95 -4.68
N LEU A 738 -37.42 -4.23 -5.53
CA LEU A 738 -37.43 -5.42 -6.38
C LEU A 738 -37.35 -6.71 -5.55
N LEU A 739 -36.55 -6.74 -4.49
CA LEU A 739 -36.44 -7.91 -3.61
C LEU A 739 -37.79 -8.23 -2.94
N ARG A 740 -38.49 -7.19 -2.46
CA ARG A 740 -39.81 -7.35 -1.84
C ARG A 740 -40.86 -7.85 -2.83
N GLU A 741 -40.85 -7.32 -4.05
CA GLU A 741 -41.76 -7.78 -5.11
C GLU A 741 -41.47 -9.24 -5.50
N ALA A 742 -40.19 -9.61 -5.61
CA ALA A 742 -39.80 -10.98 -5.94
C ALA A 742 -40.21 -11.96 -4.84
N ASP A 743 -40.04 -11.59 -3.57
CA ASP A 743 -40.48 -12.40 -2.42
C ASP A 743 -42.00 -12.58 -2.38
N GLN A 744 -42.77 -11.51 -2.64
CA GLN A 744 -44.22 -11.60 -2.77
C GLN A 744 -44.64 -12.52 -3.92
N ASP A 745 -43.94 -12.45 -5.05
CA ASP A 745 -44.18 -13.34 -6.19
C ASP A 745 -43.89 -14.81 -5.85
N MET A 746 -42.76 -15.08 -5.21
CA MET A 746 -42.37 -16.40 -4.75
C MET A 746 -43.42 -17.00 -3.80
N ASN A 747 -43.88 -16.22 -2.83
CA ASN A 747 -44.91 -16.66 -1.87
C ASN A 747 -46.25 -16.97 -2.53
N ARG A 748 -46.67 -16.20 -3.56
CA ARG A 748 -47.88 -16.50 -4.35
C ARG A 748 -47.74 -17.80 -5.12
N ARG A 749 -46.57 -18.07 -5.71
CA ARG A 749 -46.30 -19.31 -6.45
C ARG A 749 -46.26 -20.52 -5.52
N LYS A 750 -45.67 -20.39 -4.33
CA LYS A 750 -45.65 -21.42 -3.27
C LYS A 750 -47.05 -21.75 -2.74
N ALA A 751 -47.98 -20.80 -2.74
CA ALA A 751 -49.36 -21.03 -2.26
C ALA A 751 -50.31 -21.60 -3.33
N GLY A 752 -49.92 -21.54 -4.62
CA GLY A 752 -50.74 -21.97 -5.76
C GLY A 752 -50.31 -23.29 -6.41
N GLY A 753 -49.19 -23.87 -5.98
CA GLY A 753 -48.71 -25.20 -6.37
C GLY A 753 -48.63 -26.11 -5.17
#